data_AF-M5RCS6-F1
#
_entry.id   AF-M5RCS6-F1
#
_cell.length_a   1.000
_cell.length_b   1.000
_cell.length_c   1.000
_cell.angle_alpha   90.00
_cell.angle_beta   90.00
_cell.angle_gamma   90.00
#
_symmetry.space_group_name_H-M   'P 1'
#
loop_
_entity.id
_entity.type
_entity.pdbx_description
1 polymer ?
#
loop_
_entity_poly.entity_id
_entity_poly.type
_entity_poly.pdbx_seq_one_letter_code
_entity_poly.pdbx_strand_id
1 'polypeptide(L)'
;MEPSELLAEAATVLAGTILMASGISGWGPGAYTSDITLTSLMKPIASYRDAFYEDRLHQLQGKHAERLAREQQLRRQPFGAARQHLNAALAERRAVQVQHVQLARMYARMGYPDAAKRQSDTVPAASARMFCRIDCDMTLGLRALRAGRIDDALRVPAESFDLLRRAIECGAVIDPWDILGFGGNFSLYPSPECSVHDARVDDLLFMIEQMFSYMARVWSEAAAQNNQAAYDEMERRYREMAEWWRQFAAHTIDSIEATDPLESYESAKLVARALRLWHEGGAEAGNIAFWAPHAELFDSPRAYALVISALLDRDDFTPAMALLVHWLNNADRVGLRLGGSSLPRLAERWLLRLRFSLEGEGEAYVQPALKQAAGNDTAKIWPMVRKFFDYLEANAESFWSAPQFNLDQSPGSSKNRDWDRELLQIEEGDEDDSGLYDAAYEDMSYRDTTDDGNEGAIYEYGDDGSRDELEAESKRLTEHLSFMQSLARMWAVAADVAVMDEDENDLPDRVQSLEAWGARARENRIGLLELLDAVRRYKITSGGSDKESMRNYDRHRVLRDSLMERIIGTAVEMSDSRRLVCGALLAHPTTSWDSIDPDDEMVEDDVKSVKMFAALIAGDTEAVRKQFPSFLAALRDKNLLYIPLSRGGDPVKIYVARLRQRVLRHLMLWLPRRGLIAEACQLIETAREMEQLNPIGVGAVTEFDGLFQVGFRALVASIVESVRINCEANQDEPVDEKAIADDLIPLLERLTETLLGSWLAHSQTLRLSPLETVTDPKKWAQLVEFIKEYGDPIFTQMFLQLGNVRAILHQGVGVWLERVLEEGDDQFCDTKLFRDIESGALKISRAERPIALVYEALIDHHAEYLDYNSTTTQSDRGDLVYMFLDFLRLRVRYERIAWNLKPVMWAHEVLVRSGLEAASVLWRRSLSERIDSEAEIYVTKLRQMQKDYAMRMPTVADRILERFVQPMTIDRMRALVGPAMRDAENNQPSRSFELLEEESEILTRHPTGVGLDVPAWLDALEEEVEQLAKRRISSEIDPQSLITIPVTPLSVSELNDQLTLARSQGRRLPHMQ
;
A
#
# COMPACT_ATOMS: atom_id res chain seq x y z
N MET A 1 29.20 -37.55 -7.81
CA MET A 1 28.03 -38.34 -8.26
C MET A 1 28.27 -38.64 -9.72
N GLU A 2 28.12 -39.89 -10.16
CA GLU A 2 28.29 -40.23 -11.58
C GLU A 2 27.14 -39.60 -12.40
N PRO A 3 27.41 -38.98 -13.57
CA PRO A 3 26.36 -38.36 -14.40
C PRO A 3 25.23 -39.33 -14.78
N SER A 4 25.54 -40.62 -14.91
CA SER A 4 24.56 -41.67 -15.20
C SER A 4 23.57 -41.92 -14.07
N GLU A 5 23.99 -41.79 -12.81
CA GLU A 5 23.09 -41.92 -11.65
C GLU A 5 22.10 -40.74 -11.60
N LEU A 6 22.60 -39.52 -11.81
CA LEU A 6 21.78 -38.30 -11.85
C LEU A 6 20.74 -38.35 -12.97
N LEU A 7 21.13 -38.83 -14.16
CA LEU A 7 20.22 -38.99 -15.28
C LEU A 7 19.11 -40.02 -14.97
N ALA A 8 19.46 -41.14 -14.33
CA ALA A 8 18.50 -42.16 -13.95
C ALA A 8 17.50 -41.65 -12.89
N GLU A 9 17.98 -40.88 -11.90
CA GLU A 9 17.13 -40.22 -10.90
C GLU A 9 16.18 -39.19 -11.53
N ALA A 10 16.71 -38.30 -12.37
CA ALA A 10 15.92 -37.28 -13.04
C ALA A 10 14.85 -37.91 -13.97
N ALA A 11 15.21 -38.95 -14.72
CA ALA A 11 14.27 -39.69 -15.55
C ALA A 11 13.17 -40.37 -14.73
N THR A 12 13.53 -40.92 -13.56
CA THR A 12 12.55 -41.55 -12.65
C THR A 12 11.58 -40.53 -12.09
N VAL A 13 12.05 -39.36 -11.64
CA VAL A 13 11.17 -38.28 -11.16
C VAL A 13 10.26 -37.76 -12.28
N LEU A 14 10.79 -37.54 -13.48
CA LEU A 14 9.98 -37.12 -14.63
C LEU A 14 8.89 -38.16 -14.96
N ALA A 15 9.24 -39.44 -14.99
CA ALA A 15 8.27 -40.52 -15.21
C ALA A 15 7.19 -40.57 -14.12
N GLY A 16 7.56 -40.35 -12.86
CA GLY A 16 6.60 -40.25 -11.75
C GLY A 16 5.63 -39.08 -11.91
N THR A 17 6.11 -37.92 -12.36
CA THR A 17 5.25 -36.76 -12.65
C THR A 17 4.30 -37.01 -13.83
N ILE A 18 4.80 -37.65 -14.89
CA ILE A 18 3.95 -38.06 -16.03
C ILE A 18 2.89 -39.07 -15.58
N LEU A 19 3.26 -40.02 -14.71
CA LEU A 19 2.33 -40.99 -14.12
C LEU A 19 1.21 -40.31 -13.34
N MET A 20 1.53 -39.28 -12.53
CA MET A 20 0.50 -38.50 -11.84
C MET A 20 -0.48 -37.86 -12.81
N ALA A 21 0.02 -37.19 -13.87
CA ALA A 21 -0.83 -36.58 -14.89
C ALA A 21 -1.68 -37.62 -15.64
N SER A 22 -1.14 -38.82 -15.90
CA SER A 22 -1.87 -39.93 -16.53
C SER A 22 -2.93 -40.55 -15.61
N GLY A 23 -2.76 -40.49 -14.29
CA GLY A 23 -3.74 -41.00 -13.33
C GLY A 23 -5.06 -40.21 -13.33
N ILE A 24 -5.04 -38.99 -13.88
CA ILE A 24 -6.20 -38.10 -14.02
C ILE A 24 -6.78 -38.12 -15.43
N SER A 25 -6.03 -38.65 -16.41
CA SER A 25 -6.38 -38.62 -17.83
C SER A 25 -6.55 -40.04 -18.36
N GLY A 26 -7.78 -40.42 -18.68
CA GLY A 26 -8.07 -41.77 -19.18
C GLY A 26 -9.48 -41.91 -19.75
N TRP A 27 -9.68 -42.98 -20.54
CA TRP A 27 -10.96 -43.32 -21.14
C TRP A 27 -11.28 -44.79 -20.79
N GLY A 28 -12.43 -45.05 -20.16
CA GLY A 28 -12.87 -46.41 -19.82
C GLY A 28 -13.71 -46.53 -18.54
N PRO A 29 -14.12 -47.76 -18.16
CA PRO A 29 -15.06 -48.02 -17.06
C PRO A 29 -14.53 -47.67 -15.64
N GLY A 30 -13.22 -47.44 -15.50
CA GLY A 30 -12.57 -47.04 -14.25
C GLY A 30 -12.12 -45.57 -14.24
N ALA A 31 -12.51 -44.77 -15.23
CA ALA A 31 -12.25 -43.34 -15.23
C ALA A 31 -13.11 -42.65 -14.15
N TYR A 32 -12.57 -41.62 -13.50
CA TYR A 32 -13.30 -40.84 -12.51
C TYR A 32 -14.50 -40.16 -13.15
N THR A 33 -15.65 -40.20 -12.47
CA THR A 33 -16.85 -39.49 -12.92
C THR A 33 -16.67 -37.98 -12.72
N SER A 34 -17.46 -37.19 -13.43
CA SER A 34 -17.49 -35.73 -13.34
C SER A 34 -17.80 -35.17 -11.96
N ASP A 35 -18.30 -36.01 -11.04
CA ASP A 35 -18.75 -35.63 -9.70
C ASP A 35 -17.61 -35.70 -8.67
N ILE A 36 -16.42 -36.18 -9.06
CA ILE A 36 -15.26 -36.35 -8.20
C ILE A 36 -14.31 -35.16 -8.38
N THR A 37 -14.03 -34.43 -7.30
CA THR A 37 -13.20 -33.21 -7.35
C THR A 37 -11.71 -33.52 -7.40
N LEU A 38 -10.90 -32.65 -8.04
CA LEU A 38 -9.44 -32.77 -8.07
C LEU A 38 -8.85 -32.88 -6.64
N THR A 39 -9.45 -32.14 -5.71
CA THR A 39 -9.14 -32.14 -4.28
C THR A 39 -9.22 -33.54 -3.66
N SER A 40 -10.27 -34.30 -3.99
CA SER A 40 -10.42 -35.69 -3.53
C SER A 40 -9.45 -36.65 -4.24
N LEU A 41 -9.01 -36.32 -5.45
CA LEU A 41 -8.12 -37.13 -6.29
C LEU A 41 -6.63 -36.93 -6.00
N MET A 42 -6.22 -35.80 -5.43
CA MET A 42 -4.81 -35.48 -5.18
C MET A 42 -4.09 -36.55 -4.35
N LYS A 43 -4.71 -37.03 -3.26
CA LYS A 43 -4.13 -38.06 -2.38
C LYS A 43 -3.99 -39.42 -3.10
N PRO A 44 -5.02 -39.94 -3.78
CA PRO A 44 -4.89 -41.10 -4.68
C PRO A 44 -3.79 -40.94 -5.74
N ILE A 45 -3.74 -39.80 -6.44
CA ILE A 45 -2.77 -39.56 -7.51
C ILE A 45 -1.33 -39.52 -6.98
N ALA A 46 -1.11 -38.85 -5.84
CA ALA A 46 0.20 -38.83 -5.19
C ALA A 46 0.66 -40.23 -4.77
N SER A 47 -0.28 -41.10 -4.37
CA SER A 47 0.04 -42.47 -3.98
C SER A 47 0.60 -43.32 -5.15
N TYR A 48 0.13 -43.10 -6.39
CA TYR A 48 0.67 -43.81 -7.56
C TYR A 48 2.13 -43.48 -7.81
N ARG A 49 2.47 -42.19 -7.69
CA ARG A 49 3.86 -41.72 -7.79
C ARG A 49 4.72 -42.31 -6.69
N ASP A 50 4.25 -42.26 -5.44
CA ASP A 50 5.04 -42.72 -4.30
C ASP A 50 5.29 -44.23 -4.39
N ALA A 51 4.28 -45.02 -4.77
CA ALA A 51 4.43 -46.46 -5.03
C ALA A 51 5.40 -46.74 -6.19
N PHE A 52 5.32 -45.98 -7.28
CA PHE A 52 6.27 -46.09 -8.39
C PHE A 52 7.71 -45.79 -7.95
N TYR A 53 7.91 -44.76 -7.13
CA TYR A 53 9.23 -44.43 -6.61
C TYR A 53 9.77 -45.50 -5.66
N GLU A 54 8.94 -46.06 -4.78
CA GLU A 54 9.35 -47.16 -3.89
C GLU A 54 9.76 -48.40 -4.69
N ASP A 55 8.99 -48.79 -5.70
CA ASP A 55 9.33 -49.93 -6.57
C ASP A 55 10.67 -49.71 -7.28
N ARG A 56 10.88 -48.51 -7.85
CA ARG A 56 12.17 -48.18 -8.49
C ARG A 56 13.33 -48.16 -7.52
N LEU A 57 13.12 -47.68 -6.29
CA LEU A 57 14.15 -47.70 -5.25
C LEU A 57 14.54 -49.13 -4.86
N HIS A 58 13.57 -50.04 -4.74
CA HIS A 58 13.81 -51.45 -4.44
C HIS A 58 14.55 -52.20 -5.55
N GLN A 59 14.41 -51.78 -6.80
CA GLN A 59 15.10 -52.37 -7.96
C GLN A 59 16.56 -51.93 -8.09
N LEU A 60 16.97 -50.83 -7.45
CA LEU A 60 18.35 -50.35 -7.45
C LEU A 60 19.23 -51.19 -6.51
N GLN A 61 20.48 -51.41 -6.89
CA GLN A 61 21.45 -52.17 -6.09
C GLN A 61 22.78 -51.44 -5.94
N GLY A 62 23.55 -51.82 -4.92
CA GLY A 62 24.89 -51.28 -4.66
C GLY A 62 24.90 -49.89 -4.04
N LYS A 63 26.01 -49.16 -4.23
CA LYS A 63 26.28 -47.87 -3.58
C LYS A 63 25.24 -46.78 -3.90
N HIS A 64 24.61 -46.84 -5.08
CA HIS A 64 23.57 -45.91 -5.50
C HIS A 64 22.29 -46.08 -4.67
N ALA A 65 21.84 -47.33 -4.47
CA ALA A 65 20.68 -47.64 -3.65
C ALA A 65 20.88 -47.27 -2.18
N GLU A 66 22.06 -47.57 -1.61
CA GLU A 66 22.39 -47.19 -0.23
C GLU A 66 22.44 -45.66 -0.02
N ARG A 67 22.77 -44.89 -1.06
CA ARG A 67 22.68 -43.42 -1.00
C ARG A 67 21.22 -42.98 -0.99
N LEU A 68 20.42 -43.46 -1.93
CA LEU A 68 19.01 -43.06 -2.05
C LEU A 68 18.17 -43.49 -0.85
N ALA A 69 18.47 -44.64 -0.22
CA ALA A 69 17.82 -45.06 1.02
C ALA A 69 18.13 -44.12 2.20
N ARG A 70 19.38 -43.66 2.33
CA ARG A 70 19.75 -42.63 3.32
C ARG A 70 19.09 -41.29 3.03
N GLU A 71 19.01 -40.93 1.75
CA GLU A 71 18.34 -39.70 1.31
C GLU A 71 16.84 -39.73 1.60
N GLN A 72 16.16 -40.86 1.36
CA GLN A 72 14.76 -41.08 1.70
C GLN A 72 14.52 -40.91 3.19
N GLN A 73 15.40 -41.44 4.06
CA GLN A 73 15.27 -41.26 5.51
C GLN A 73 15.41 -39.78 5.92
N LEU A 74 16.35 -39.06 5.30
CA LEU A 74 16.59 -37.65 5.59
C LEU A 74 15.43 -36.75 5.11
N ARG A 75 14.99 -36.94 3.86
CA ARG A 75 13.99 -36.10 3.19
C ARG A 75 12.55 -36.61 3.34
N ARG A 76 12.39 -37.78 3.97
CA ARG A 76 11.12 -38.51 4.16
C ARG A 76 10.34 -38.80 2.87
N GLN A 77 11.03 -38.81 1.73
CA GLN A 77 10.46 -39.12 0.42
C GLN A 77 11.49 -39.81 -0.48
N PRO A 78 11.13 -40.90 -1.19
CA PRO A 78 11.97 -41.48 -2.24
C PRO A 78 12.32 -40.46 -3.33
N PHE A 79 13.57 -40.45 -3.80
CA PHE A 79 14.06 -39.49 -4.81
C PHE A 79 13.84 -38.01 -4.44
N GLY A 80 13.72 -37.71 -3.14
CA GLY A 80 13.42 -36.36 -2.65
C GLY A 80 14.42 -35.29 -3.11
N ALA A 81 15.70 -35.62 -3.32
CA ALA A 81 16.69 -34.66 -3.80
C ALA A 81 16.47 -34.24 -5.25
N ALA A 82 16.18 -35.21 -6.13
CA ALA A 82 15.91 -34.93 -7.53
C ALA A 82 14.64 -34.08 -7.67
N ARG A 83 13.61 -34.33 -6.85
CA ARG A 83 12.38 -33.53 -6.84
C ARG A 83 12.60 -32.13 -6.28
N GLN A 84 13.25 -32.00 -5.12
CA GLN A 84 13.57 -30.68 -4.57
C GLN A 84 14.48 -29.88 -5.50
N HIS A 85 15.40 -30.53 -6.22
CA HIS A 85 16.21 -29.89 -7.25
C HIS A 85 15.35 -29.39 -8.43
N LEU A 86 14.42 -30.21 -8.92
CA LEU A 86 13.49 -29.81 -9.98
C LEU A 86 12.63 -28.60 -9.54
N ASN A 87 12.02 -28.67 -8.36
CA ASN A 87 11.22 -27.58 -7.81
C ASN A 87 12.06 -26.30 -7.66
N ALA A 88 13.28 -26.42 -7.13
CA ALA A 88 14.18 -25.29 -6.99
C ALA A 88 14.61 -24.69 -8.34
N ALA A 89 14.91 -25.52 -9.35
CA ALA A 89 15.29 -25.05 -10.68
C ALA A 89 14.12 -24.37 -11.42
N LEU A 90 12.90 -24.88 -11.25
CA LEU A 90 11.69 -24.24 -11.77
C LEU A 90 11.42 -22.90 -11.07
N ALA A 91 11.58 -22.86 -9.74
CA ALA A 91 11.45 -21.63 -8.96
C ALA A 91 12.50 -20.58 -9.37
N GLU A 92 13.76 -20.97 -9.50
CA GLU A 92 14.86 -20.10 -9.97
C GLU A 92 14.58 -19.55 -11.37
N ARG A 93 14.13 -20.41 -12.31
CA ARG A 93 13.80 -19.97 -13.66
C ARG A 93 12.62 -18.99 -13.69
N ARG A 94 11.58 -19.22 -12.87
CA ARG A 94 10.47 -18.27 -12.71
C ARG A 94 10.96 -16.94 -12.14
N ALA A 95 11.82 -16.97 -11.11
CA ALA A 95 12.36 -15.76 -10.49
C ALA A 95 13.17 -14.92 -11.50
N VAL A 96 14.04 -15.55 -12.29
CA VAL A 96 14.78 -14.90 -13.39
C VAL A 96 13.83 -14.26 -14.41
N GLN A 97 12.79 -14.98 -14.81
CA GLN A 97 11.80 -14.47 -15.75
C GLN A 97 11.07 -13.23 -15.22
N VAL A 98 10.58 -13.29 -13.98
CA VAL A 98 9.87 -12.16 -13.34
C VAL A 98 10.80 -10.94 -13.25
N GLN A 99 12.04 -11.14 -12.82
CA GLN A 99 13.02 -10.05 -12.69
C GLN A 99 13.30 -9.35 -14.03
N HIS A 100 13.60 -10.09 -15.10
CA HIS A 100 13.90 -9.48 -16.40
C HIS A 100 12.69 -8.80 -17.05
N VAL A 101 11.49 -9.36 -16.90
CA VAL A 101 10.26 -8.74 -17.41
C VAL A 101 10.00 -7.41 -16.71
N GLN A 102 10.14 -7.36 -15.37
CA GLN A 102 9.93 -6.13 -14.63
C GLN A 102 11.01 -5.08 -14.90
N LEU A 103 12.29 -5.47 -15.01
CA LEU A 103 13.36 -4.55 -15.40
C LEU A 103 13.13 -3.95 -16.79
N ALA A 104 12.72 -4.76 -17.76
CA ALA A 104 12.44 -4.28 -19.11
C ALA A 104 11.32 -3.24 -19.12
N ARG A 105 10.21 -3.51 -18.41
CA ARG A 105 9.10 -2.56 -18.24
C ARG A 105 9.55 -1.26 -17.56
N MET A 106 10.31 -1.39 -16.47
CA MET A 106 10.84 -0.25 -15.72
C MET A 106 11.74 0.63 -16.59
N TYR A 107 12.70 0.04 -17.30
CA TYR A 107 13.61 0.79 -18.19
C TYR A 107 12.88 1.48 -19.34
N ALA A 108 11.85 0.84 -19.92
CA ALA A 108 11.03 1.49 -20.93
C ALA A 108 10.31 2.72 -20.36
N ARG A 109 9.73 2.61 -19.15
CA ARG A 109 9.06 3.72 -18.44
C ARG A 109 10.02 4.86 -18.08
N MET A 110 11.26 4.53 -17.71
CA MET A 110 12.32 5.51 -17.45
C MET A 110 12.83 6.20 -18.73
N GLY A 111 12.61 5.60 -19.91
CA GLY A 111 13.03 6.16 -21.19
C GLY A 111 14.28 5.55 -21.80
N TYR A 112 14.62 4.30 -21.47
CA TYR A 112 15.80 3.59 -21.96
C TYR A 112 15.42 2.38 -22.83
N PRO A 113 15.03 2.61 -24.11
CA PRO A 113 14.54 1.55 -25.00
C PRO A 113 15.53 0.42 -25.24
N ASP A 114 16.81 0.76 -25.44
CA ASP A 114 17.83 -0.23 -25.78
C ASP A 114 18.12 -1.16 -24.60
N ALA A 115 18.14 -0.62 -23.38
CA ALA A 115 18.30 -1.41 -22.17
C ALA A 115 17.06 -2.29 -21.92
N ALA A 116 15.86 -1.74 -22.08
CA ALA A 116 14.61 -2.51 -21.98
C ALA A 116 14.59 -3.70 -22.95
N LYS A 117 15.06 -3.48 -24.19
CA LYS A 117 15.17 -4.54 -25.20
C LYS A 117 16.18 -5.63 -24.81
N ARG A 118 17.36 -5.27 -24.29
CA ARG A 118 18.35 -6.25 -23.80
C ARG A 118 17.75 -7.17 -22.71
N GLN A 119 16.99 -6.58 -21.79
CA GLN A 119 16.33 -7.33 -20.72
C GLN A 119 15.24 -8.26 -21.27
N SER A 120 14.39 -7.77 -22.19
CA SER A 120 13.33 -8.60 -22.79
C SER A 120 13.87 -9.75 -23.65
N ASP A 121 14.97 -9.54 -24.38
CA ASP A 121 15.61 -10.58 -25.20
C ASP A 121 16.18 -11.74 -24.36
N THR A 122 16.46 -11.51 -23.07
CA THR A 122 16.92 -12.54 -22.11
C THR A 122 15.77 -13.45 -21.64
N VAL A 123 14.51 -12.99 -21.73
CA VAL A 123 13.34 -13.73 -21.27
C VAL A 123 13.11 -14.99 -22.12
N PRO A 124 13.18 -16.21 -21.54
CA PRO A 124 13.08 -17.44 -22.33
C PRO A 124 11.66 -17.72 -22.82
N ALA A 125 10.63 -17.28 -22.09
CA ALA A 125 9.23 -17.47 -22.46
C ALA A 125 8.81 -16.52 -23.60
N ALA A 126 8.29 -17.08 -24.70
CA ALA A 126 7.91 -16.32 -25.88
C ALA A 126 6.76 -15.32 -25.60
N SER A 127 5.76 -15.74 -24.81
CA SER A 127 4.62 -14.90 -24.40
C SER A 127 5.06 -13.64 -23.67
N ALA A 128 5.80 -13.82 -22.57
CA ALA A 128 6.32 -12.75 -21.75
C ALA A 128 7.23 -11.80 -22.54
N ARG A 129 8.06 -12.33 -23.45
CA ARG A 129 8.92 -11.52 -24.33
C ARG A 129 8.11 -10.64 -25.28
N MET A 130 7.09 -11.20 -25.93
CA MET A 130 6.26 -10.48 -26.90
C MET A 130 5.42 -9.39 -26.22
N PHE A 131 4.77 -9.70 -25.09
CA PHE A 131 4.03 -8.71 -24.31
C PHE A 131 4.93 -7.60 -23.78
N CYS A 132 6.08 -7.96 -23.21
CA CYS A 132 7.07 -6.98 -22.75
C CYS A 132 7.52 -6.03 -23.88
N ARG A 133 7.69 -6.54 -25.11
CA ARG A 133 8.06 -5.71 -26.26
C ARG A 133 6.94 -4.74 -26.65
N ILE A 134 5.70 -5.20 -26.71
CA ILE A 134 4.53 -4.34 -27.00
C ILE A 134 4.41 -3.23 -25.94
N ASP A 135 4.56 -3.59 -24.66
CA ASP A 135 4.59 -2.63 -23.54
C ASP A 135 5.69 -1.56 -23.72
N CYS A 136 6.90 -1.99 -24.11
CA CYS A 136 8.01 -1.08 -24.38
C CYS A 136 7.68 -0.13 -25.52
N ASP A 137 7.17 -0.62 -26.64
CA ASP A 137 6.85 0.17 -27.83
C ASP A 137 5.77 1.23 -27.53
N MET A 138 4.71 0.86 -26.80
CA MET A 138 3.69 1.81 -26.32
C MET A 138 4.28 2.87 -25.40
N THR A 139 5.14 2.48 -24.47
CA THR A 139 5.74 3.41 -23.52
C THR A 139 6.63 4.44 -24.22
N LEU A 140 7.43 4.01 -25.20
CA LEU A 140 8.26 4.87 -26.03
C LEU A 140 7.41 5.81 -26.89
N GLY A 141 6.31 5.30 -27.44
CA GLY A 141 5.34 6.08 -28.18
C GLY A 141 4.73 7.21 -27.33
N LEU A 142 4.38 6.95 -26.07
CA LEU A 142 3.82 7.98 -25.18
C LEU A 142 4.84 9.07 -24.87
N ARG A 143 6.13 8.72 -24.81
CA ARG A 143 7.20 9.70 -24.65
C ARG A 143 7.41 10.51 -25.94
N ALA A 144 7.32 9.90 -27.11
CA ALA A 144 7.37 10.62 -28.38
C ALA A 144 6.26 11.67 -28.48
N LEU A 145 5.03 11.33 -28.04
CA LEU A 145 3.92 12.30 -27.93
C LEU A 145 4.28 13.50 -27.05
N ARG A 146 4.83 13.27 -25.85
CA ARG A 146 5.23 14.36 -24.93
C ARG A 146 6.32 15.25 -25.53
N ALA A 147 7.19 14.68 -26.38
CA ALA A 147 8.21 15.43 -27.10
C ALA A 147 7.67 16.13 -28.37
N GLY A 148 6.36 16.13 -28.60
CA GLY A 148 5.71 16.71 -29.79
C GLY A 148 5.92 15.93 -31.09
N ARG A 149 6.49 14.72 -31.04
CA ARG A 149 6.77 13.86 -32.20
C ARG A 149 5.59 12.92 -32.45
N ILE A 150 4.48 13.46 -32.95
CA ILE A 150 3.26 12.69 -33.22
C ILE A 150 3.48 11.60 -34.27
N ASP A 151 4.30 11.85 -35.30
CA ASP A 151 4.53 10.88 -36.39
C ASP A 151 5.13 9.55 -35.90
N ASP A 152 6.01 9.60 -34.90
CA ASP A 152 6.60 8.41 -34.30
C ASP A 152 5.54 7.64 -33.49
N ALA A 153 4.68 8.36 -32.77
CA ALA A 153 3.61 7.78 -31.97
C ALA A 153 2.48 7.16 -32.82
N LEU A 154 2.20 7.72 -34.00
CA LEU A 154 1.20 7.18 -34.94
C LEU A 154 1.55 5.79 -35.48
N ARG A 155 2.84 5.42 -35.50
CA ARG A 155 3.29 4.11 -36.01
C ARG A 155 3.08 2.97 -35.03
N VAL A 156 3.19 3.26 -33.73
CA VAL A 156 3.20 2.27 -32.65
C VAL A 156 1.95 1.37 -32.66
N PRO A 157 0.70 1.86 -32.80
CA PRO A 157 -0.46 0.99 -32.78
C PRO A 157 -0.44 -0.08 -33.87
N ALA A 158 0.07 0.25 -35.06
CA ALA A 158 0.15 -0.68 -36.18
C ALA A 158 1.21 -1.77 -35.94
N GLU A 159 2.38 -1.38 -35.43
CA GLU A 159 3.48 -2.31 -35.15
C GLU A 159 3.15 -3.24 -33.97
N SER A 160 2.60 -2.67 -32.89
CA SER A 160 2.16 -3.42 -31.70
C SER A 160 1.04 -4.41 -32.02
N PHE A 161 0.06 -4.02 -32.84
CA PHE A 161 -1.04 -4.90 -33.22
C PHE A 161 -0.58 -6.06 -34.12
N ASP A 162 0.35 -5.80 -35.03
CA ASP A 162 0.96 -6.86 -35.84
C ASP A 162 1.76 -7.85 -34.98
N LEU A 163 2.51 -7.36 -33.99
CA LEU A 163 3.20 -8.21 -33.02
C LEU A 163 2.22 -9.09 -32.22
N LEU A 164 1.12 -8.51 -31.73
CA LEU A 164 0.09 -9.23 -30.98
C LEU A 164 -0.53 -10.35 -31.83
N ARG A 165 -0.91 -10.05 -33.07
CA ARG A 165 -1.45 -11.05 -34.00
C ARG A 165 -0.48 -12.19 -34.25
N ARG A 166 0.80 -11.90 -34.50
CA ARG A 166 1.83 -12.94 -34.66
C ARG A 166 2.04 -13.77 -33.40
N ALA A 167 1.86 -13.16 -32.22
CA ALA A 167 1.95 -13.86 -30.93
C ALA A 167 0.81 -14.85 -30.73
N ILE A 168 -0.41 -14.48 -31.15
CA ILE A 168 -1.58 -15.37 -31.18
C ILE A 168 -1.36 -16.49 -32.20
N GLU A 169 -0.95 -16.15 -33.44
CA GLU A 169 -0.75 -17.12 -34.52
C GLU A 169 0.32 -18.19 -34.19
N CYS A 170 1.34 -17.85 -33.40
CA CYS A 170 2.37 -18.80 -32.98
C CYS A 170 2.07 -19.53 -31.66
N GLY A 171 0.90 -19.29 -31.05
CA GLY A 171 0.46 -19.89 -29.79
C GLY A 171 1.20 -19.38 -28.55
N ALA A 172 1.97 -18.30 -28.67
CA ALA A 172 2.59 -17.65 -27.52
C ALA A 172 1.54 -16.94 -26.66
N VAL A 173 0.58 -16.28 -27.31
CA VAL A 173 -0.61 -15.71 -26.68
C VAL A 173 -1.80 -16.63 -26.95
N ILE A 174 -2.73 -16.70 -26.01
CA ILE A 174 -3.95 -17.50 -26.15
C ILE A 174 -4.80 -17.02 -27.34
N ASP A 175 -5.51 -17.93 -27.98
CA ASP A 175 -6.47 -17.58 -29.01
C ASP A 175 -7.67 -16.86 -28.35
N PRO A 176 -7.99 -15.62 -28.75
CA PRO A 176 -9.13 -14.91 -28.18
C PRO A 176 -10.48 -15.65 -28.30
N TRP A 177 -10.62 -16.61 -29.23
CA TRP A 177 -11.83 -17.46 -29.29
C TRP A 177 -12.03 -18.35 -28.06
N ASP A 178 -10.96 -18.69 -27.34
CA ASP A 178 -11.04 -19.47 -26.10
C ASP A 178 -11.75 -18.70 -24.98
N ILE A 179 -11.78 -17.36 -25.08
CA ILE A 179 -12.56 -16.50 -24.18
C ILE A 179 -14.04 -16.79 -24.34
N LEU A 180 -14.58 -16.67 -25.57
CA LEU A 180 -16.00 -16.96 -25.85
C LEU A 180 -16.37 -18.42 -25.56
N GLY A 181 -15.47 -19.36 -25.90
CA GLY A 181 -15.74 -20.80 -25.77
C GLY A 181 -15.74 -21.31 -24.33
N PHE A 182 -14.79 -20.83 -23.51
CA PHE A 182 -14.50 -21.41 -22.20
C PHE A 182 -14.41 -20.38 -21.06
N GLY A 183 -14.61 -19.09 -21.33
CA GLY A 183 -14.47 -18.02 -20.33
C GLY A 183 -13.05 -17.96 -19.73
N GLY A 184 -12.04 -18.36 -20.50
CA GLY A 184 -10.65 -18.50 -20.02
C GLY A 184 -10.45 -19.61 -18.99
N ASN A 185 -11.45 -20.47 -18.80
CA ASN A 185 -11.53 -21.49 -17.77
C ASN A 185 -11.53 -22.88 -18.42
N PHE A 186 -10.40 -23.57 -18.33
CA PHE A 186 -10.27 -24.90 -18.92
C PHE A 186 -10.64 -25.97 -17.88
N SER A 187 -11.90 -26.37 -17.92
CA SER A 187 -12.45 -27.40 -17.06
C SER A 187 -12.11 -28.81 -17.55
N LEU A 188 -11.47 -29.59 -16.67
CA LEU A 188 -11.40 -31.05 -16.84
C LEU A 188 -12.73 -31.72 -16.46
N TYR A 189 -13.45 -31.15 -15.49
CA TYR A 189 -14.75 -31.61 -14.99
C TYR A 189 -15.71 -30.42 -14.77
N PRO A 190 -17.04 -30.61 -14.75
CA PRO A 190 -18.03 -29.52 -14.62
C PRO A 190 -17.94 -28.73 -13.31
N SER A 191 -17.34 -29.30 -12.27
CA SER A 191 -17.18 -28.62 -10.98
C SER A 191 -16.23 -27.41 -11.11
N PRO A 192 -16.58 -26.24 -10.54
CA PRO A 192 -15.75 -25.02 -10.61
C PRO A 192 -14.32 -25.22 -10.07
N GLU A 193 -14.15 -26.11 -9.09
CA GLU A 193 -12.86 -26.47 -8.48
C GLU A 193 -11.90 -27.21 -9.44
N CYS A 194 -12.44 -27.72 -10.55
CA CYS A 194 -11.72 -28.47 -11.57
C CYS A 194 -11.47 -27.65 -12.84
N SER A 195 -11.79 -26.36 -12.81
CA SER A 195 -11.40 -25.39 -13.83
C SER A 195 -10.04 -24.80 -13.49
N VAL A 196 -9.14 -24.80 -14.47
CA VAL A 196 -7.91 -24.01 -14.40
C VAL A 196 -8.10 -22.75 -15.24
N HIS A 197 -8.10 -21.61 -14.57
CA HIS A 197 -8.05 -20.32 -15.26
C HIS A 197 -6.70 -20.14 -15.94
N ASP A 198 -6.71 -19.79 -17.23
CA ASP A 198 -5.50 -19.47 -17.97
C ASP A 198 -5.20 -17.97 -17.86
N ALA A 199 -4.24 -17.64 -17.00
CA ALA A 199 -3.81 -16.26 -16.75
C ALA A 199 -3.36 -15.49 -18.01
N ARG A 200 -3.09 -16.17 -19.13
CA ARG A 200 -2.78 -15.51 -20.41
C ARG A 200 -3.98 -14.76 -20.99
N VAL A 201 -5.21 -15.10 -20.57
CA VAL A 201 -6.43 -14.35 -20.92
C VAL A 201 -6.39 -12.97 -20.27
N ASP A 202 -6.07 -12.91 -18.98
CA ASP A 202 -5.92 -11.65 -18.24
C ASP A 202 -4.82 -10.78 -18.85
N ASP A 203 -3.67 -11.37 -19.18
CA ASP A 203 -2.58 -10.68 -19.85
C ASP A 203 -3.02 -10.08 -21.20
N LEU A 204 -3.74 -10.85 -22.02
CA LEU A 204 -4.25 -10.38 -23.31
C LEU A 204 -5.26 -9.24 -23.15
N LEU A 205 -6.20 -9.37 -22.21
CA LEU A 205 -7.20 -8.34 -21.91
C LEU A 205 -6.53 -7.03 -21.49
N PHE A 206 -5.60 -7.12 -20.53
CA PHE A 206 -4.83 -5.99 -20.06
C PHE A 206 -4.08 -5.30 -21.21
N MET A 207 -3.41 -6.06 -22.07
CA MET A 207 -2.66 -5.53 -23.20
C MET A 207 -3.55 -4.81 -24.23
N ILE A 208 -4.74 -5.34 -24.53
CA ILE A 208 -5.71 -4.69 -25.42
C ILE A 208 -6.19 -3.36 -24.81
N GLU A 209 -6.51 -3.33 -23.51
CA GLU A 209 -6.91 -2.11 -22.82
C GLU A 209 -5.80 -1.05 -22.80
N GLN A 210 -4.54 -1.46 -22.62
CA GLN A 210 -3.39 -0.55 -22.74
C GLN A 210 -3.24 0.01 -24.15
N MET A 211 -3.42 -0.80 -25.19
CA MET A 211 -3.38 -0.35 -26.59
C MET A 211 -4.51 0.64 -26.89
N PHE A 212 -5.73 0.40 -26.42
CA PHE A 212 -6.86 1.33 -26.57
C PHE A 212 -6.62 2.64 -25.82
N SER A 213 -6.08 2.57 -24.61
CA SER A 213 -5.69 3.75 -23.83
C SER A 213 -4.59 4.56 -24.52
N TYR A 214 -3.61 3.88 -25.13
CA TYR A 214 -2.57 4.50 -25.93
C TYR A 214 -3.15 5.24 -27.15
N MET A 215 -4.01 4.57 -27.93
CA MET A 215 -4.62 5.16 -29.12
C MET A 215 -5.50 6.37 -28.79
N ALA A 216 -6.26 6.32 -27.69
CA ALA A 216 -7.05 7.45 -27.21
C ALA A 216 -6.17 8.69 -26.88
N ARG A 217 -4.98 8.49 -26.29
CA ARG A 217 -4.03 9.58 -26.00
C ARG A 217 -3.45 10.18 -27.27
N VAL A 218 -3.03 9.37 -28.24
CA VAL A 218 -2.54 9.86 -29.55
C VAL A 218 -3.63 10.67 -30.24
N TRP A 219 -4.87 10.17 -30.25
CA TRP A 219 -6.00 10.85 -30.89
C TRP A 219 -6.34 12.20 -30.22
N SER A 220 -6.29 12.24 -28.88
CA SER A 220 -6.49 13.46 -28.11
C SER A 220 -5.44 14.53 -28.41
N GLU A 221 -4.17 14.11 -28.54
CA GLU A 221 -3.06 15.02 -28.89
C GLU A 221 -3.21 15.56 -30.32
N ALA A 222 -3.57 14.71 -31.27
CA ALA A 222 -3.86 15.12 -32.64
C ALA A 222 -5.01 16.13 -32.72
N ALA A 223 -6.07 15.94 -31.92
CA ALA A 223 -7.20 16.87 -31.84
C ALA A 223 -6.80 18.23 -31.25
N ALA A 224 -6.02 18.24 -30.17
CA ALA A 224 -5.60 19.46 -29.50
C ALA A 224 -4.62 20.31 -30.35
N GLN A 225 -3.81 19.67 -31.19
CA GLN A 225 -2.93 20.36 -32.15
C GLN A 225 -3.64 20.70 -33.48
N ASN A 226 -4.92 20.34 -33.61
CA ASN A 226 -5.71 20.49 -34.82
C ASN A 226 -5.05 19.85 -36.07
N ASN A 227 -4.35 18.72 -35.87
CA ASN A 227 -3.72 17.96 -36.95
C ASN A 227 -4.74 16.99 -37.56
N GLN A 228 -5.44 17.45 -38.59
CA GLN A 228 -6.52 16.71 -39.24
C GLN A 228 -6.08 15.35 -39.80
N ALA A 229 -4.88 15.25 -40.38
CA ALA A 229 -4.39 13.99 -40.97
C ALA A 229 -4.15 12.90 -39.90
N ALA A 230 -3.54 13.28 -38.78
CA ALA A 230 -3.32 12.39 -37.64
C ALA A 230 -4.65 12.01 -36.95
N TYR A 231 -5.59 12.95 -36.85
CA TYR A 231 -6.92 12.73 -36.29
C TYR A 231 -7.70 11.67 -37.09
N ASP A 232 -7.77 11.83 -38.41
CA ASP A 232 -8.55 10.94 -39.29
C ASP A 232 -7.93 9.53 -39.37
N GLU A 233 -6.59 9.43 -39.40
CA GLU A 233 -5.91 8.14 -39.39
C GLU A 233 -6.14 7.39 -38.07
N MET A 234 -6.06 8.08 -36.91
CA MET A 234 -6.33 7.44 -35.61
C MET A 234 -7.79 7.02 -35.44
N GLU A 235 -8.74 7.82 -35.91
CA GLU A 235 -10.16 7.44 -35.91
C GLU A 235 -10.36 6.11 -36.66
N ARG A 236 -9.81 6.00 -37.87
CA ARG A 236 -9.91 4.79 -38.69
C ARG A 236 -9.25 3.58 -38.01
N ARG A 237 -8.01 3.75 -37.53
CA ARG A 237 -7.22 2.66 -36.93
C ARG A 237 -7.82 2.12 -35.64
N TYR A 238 -8.26 3.02 -34.75
CA TYR A 238 -8.87 2.61 -33.50
C TYR A 238 -10.17 1.85 -33.78
N ARG A 239 -11.01 2.36 -34.69
CA ARG A 239 -12.23 1.67 -35.09
C ARG A 239 -11.97 0.26 -35.63
N GLU A 240 -11.02 0.10 -36.55
CA GLU A 240 -10.66 -1.20 -37.12
C GLU A 240 -10.24 -2.22 -36.05
N MET A 241 -9.42 -1.79 -35.08
CA MET A 241 -8.96 -2.66 -34.00
C MET A 241 -10.07 -2.97 -32.99
N ALA A 242 -10.93 -1.99 -32.68
CA ALA A 242 -12.07 -2.17 -31.79
C ALA A 242 -13.09 -3.15 -32.38
N GLU A 243 -13.38 -3.03 -33.69
CA GLU A 243 -14.25 -3.97 -34.42
C GLU A 243 -13.65 -5.38 -34.45
N TRP A 244 -12.33 -5.51 -34.67
CA TRP A 244 -11.64 -6.80 -34.59
C TRP A 244 -11.71 -7.41 -33.19
N TRP A 245 -11.51 -6.65 -32.12
CA TRP A 245 -11.58 -7.19 -30.76
C TRP A 245 -13.01 -7.58 -30.37
N ARG A 246 -14.00 -6.79 -30.79
CA ARG A 246 -15.41 -7.02 -30.43
C ARG A 246 -15.94 -8.38 -30.88
N GLN A 247 -15.41 -8.95 -31.96
CA GLN A 247 -15.87 -10.24 -32.49
C GLN A 247 -15.71 -11.41 -31.50
N PHE A 248 -14.79 -11.29 -30.53
CA PHE A 248 -14.53 -12.30 -29.51
C PHE A 248 -15.44 -12.17 -28.27
N ALA A 249 -16.23 -11.09 -28.21
CA ALA A 249 -17.26 -10.83 -27.19
C ALA A 249 -16.82 -11.01 -25.72
N ALA A 250 -15.56 -10.72 -25.40
CA ALA A 250 -15.02 -10.80 -24.04
C ALA A 250 -15.86 -10.01 -23.01
N HIS A 251 -16.38 -8.84 -23.41
CA HIS A 251 -17.24 -7.97 -22.59
C HIS A 251 -18.62 -8.55 -22.25
N THR A 252 -19.01 -9.67 -22.87
CA THR A 252 -20.32 -10.31 -22.62
C THR A 252 -20.24 -11.46 -21.62
N ILE A 253 -19.03 -11.80 -21.15
CA ILE A 253 -18.80 -12.94 -20.28
C ILE A 253 -18.71 -12.44 -18.84
N ASP A 254 -19.71 -12.76 -18.03
CA ASP A 254 -19.80 -12.28 -16.64
C ASP A 254 -18.59 -12.64 -15.76
N SER A 255 -17.91 -13.74 -16.06
CA SER A 255 -16.73 -14.19 -15.30
C SER A 255 -15.43 -13.45 -15.67
N ILE A 256 -15.46 -12.56 -16.66
CA ILE A 256 -14.30 -11.83 -17.16
C ILE A 256 -14.57 -10.33 -17.10
N GLU A 257 -13.69 -9.59 -16.43
CA GLU A 257 -13.75 -8.14 -16.43
C GLU A 257 -13.14 -7.59 -17.73
N ALA A 258 -13.99 -7.32 -18.73
CA ALA A 258 -13.59 -6.74 -20.00
C ALA A 258 -14.52 -5.60 -20.41
N THR A 259 -13.96 -4.46 -20.82
CA THR A 259 -14.75 -3.34 -21.36
C THR A 259 -15.18 -3.58 -22.81
N ASP A 260 -16.36 -3.08 -23.22
CA ASP A 260 -16.75 -3.11 -24.63
C ASP A 260 -15.78 -2.21 -25.43
N PRO A 261 -15.04 -2.77 -26.41
CA PRO A 261 -14.10 -2.00 -27.22
C PRO A 261 -14.75 -0.82 -27.96
N LEU A 262 -16.02 -0.93 -28.35
CA LEU A 262 -16.70 0.19 -29.04
C LEU A 262 -17.13 1.29 -28.08
N GLU A 263 -17.48 0.97 -26.85
CA GLU A 263 -17.73 1.97 -25.82
C GLU A 263 -16.45 2.76 -25.52
N SER A 264 -15.30 2.08 -25.44
CA SER A 264 -13.98 2.72 -25.29
C SER A 264 -13.64 3.63 -26.47
N TYR A 265 -13.93 3.19 -27.70
CA TYR A 265 -13.74 3.98 -28.91
C TYR A 265 -14.64 5.24 -28.93
N GLU A 266 -15.94 5.09 -28.68
CA GLU A 266 -16.87 6.23 -28.65
C GLU A 266 -16.50 7.23 -27.54
N SER A 267 -16.07 6.75 -26.37
CA SER A 267 -15.54 7.60 -25.31
C SER A 267 -14.32 8.42 -25.75
N ALA A 268 -13.34 7.78 -26.42
CA ALA A 268 -12.15 8.46 -26.92
C ALA A 268 -12.49 9.51 -28.00
N LYS A 269 -13.47 9.20 -28.85
CA LYS A 269 -13.98 10.10 -29.88
C LYS A 269 -14.66 11.34 -29.30
N LEU A 270 -15.44 11.20 -28.23
CA LEU A 270 -16.05 12.32 -27.51
C LEU A 270 -14.97 13.27 -26.97
N VAL A 271 -13.93 12.74 -26.34
CA VAL A 271 -12.80 13.54 -25.82
C VAL A 271 -12.06 14.27 -26.94
N ALA A 272 -11.75 13.57 -28.02
CA ALA A 272 -11.07 14.16 -29.17
C ALA A 272 -11.92 15.29 -29.79
N ARG A 273 -13.25 15.14 -29.84
CA ARG A 273 -14.18 16.20 -30.28
C ARG A 273 -14.19 17.39 -29.32
N ALA A 274 -14.27 17.14 -28.02
CA ALA A 274 -14.28 18.20 -27.01
C ALA A 274 -12.98 19.03 -27.03
N LEU A 275 -11.82 18.38 -27.20
CA LEU A 275 -10.53 19.07 -27.32
C LEU A 275 -10.41 19.90 -28.60
N ARG A 276 -10.99 19.42 -29.71
CA ARG A 276 -11.09 20.20 -30.94
C ARG A 276 -11.97 21.44 -30.74
N LEU A 277 -13.12 21.30 -30.08
CA LEU A 277 -14.01 22.43 -29.75
C LEU A 277 -13.34 23.44 -28.81
N TRP A 278 -12.57 22.98 -27.82
CA TRP A 278 -11.76 23.84 -26.97
C TRP A 278 -10.74 24.65 -27.80
N HIS A 279 -10.02 23.99 -28.71
CA HIS A 279 -9.05 24.65 -29.58
C HIS A 279 -9.73 25.68 -30.50
N GLU A 280 -10.91 25.38 -31.05
CA GLU A 280 -11.68 26.28 -31.91
C GLU A 280 -12.31 27.46 -31.13
N GLY A 281 -12.71 27.24 -29.87
CA GLY A 281 -13.36 28.23 -29.00
C GLY A 281 -12.41 29.25 -28.37
N GLY A 282 -11.13 28.94 -28.24
CA GLY A 282 -10.12 29.86 -27.71
C GLY A 282 -10.48 30.40 -26.32
N ALA A 283 -10.49 31.73 -26.16
CA ALA A 283 -10.77 32.37 -24.87
C ALA A 283 -12.20 32.15 -24.34
N GLU A 284 -13.18 31.92 -25.21
CA GLU A 284 -14.58 31.65 -24.80
C GLU A 284 -14.72 30.29 -24.08
N ALA A 285 -13.78 29.36 -24.31
CA ALA A 285 -13.77 28.06 -23.66
C ALA A 285 -13.56 28.12 -22.14
N GLY A 286 -13.11 29.27 -21.61
CA GLY A 286 -12.98 29.52 -20.17
C GLY A 286 -14.30 29.81 -19.45
N ASN A 287 -15.42 29.96 -20.16
CA ASN A 287 -16.72 30.29 -19.58
C ASN A 287 -17.58 29.03 -19.41
N ILE A 288 -18.26 28.90 -18.27
CA ILE A 288 -19.24 27.81 -18.03
C ILE A 288 -20.36 27.86 -19.09
N ALA A 289 -20.76 29.06 -19.51
CA ALA A 289 -21.81 29.25 -20.52
C ALA A 289 -21.42 28.72 -21.92
N PHE A 290 -20.12 28.61 -22.23
CA PHE A 290 -19.64 28.04 -23.49
C PHE A 290 -19.87 26.53 -23.56
N TRP A 291 -19.70 25.82 -22.44
CA TRP A 291 -19.84 24.36 -22.37
C TRP A 291 -21.30 23.91 -22.22
N ALA A 292 -22.21 24.77 -21.77
CA ALA A 292 -23.61 24.44 -21.56
C ALA A 292 -24.34 23.90 -22.82
N PRO A 293 -24.17 24.46 -24.04
CA PRO A 293 -24.72 23.90 -25.29
C PRO A 293 -24.14 22.54 -25.68
N HIS A 294 -23.02 22.17 -25.06
CA HIS A 294 -22.24 20.97 -25.32
C HIS A 294 -22.40 19.91 -24.23
N ALA A 295 -23.38 20.07 -23.32
CA ALA A 295 -23.61 19.18 -22.18
C ALA A 295 -23.86 17.72 -22.57
N GLU A 296 -24.41 17.44 -23.76
CA GLU A 296 -24.60 16.07 -24.28
C GLU A 296 -23.27 15.32 -24.52
N LEU A 297 -22.14 16.02 -24.67
CA LEU A 297 -20.82 15.41 -24.79
C LEU A 297 -20.29 14.86 -23.46
N PHE A 298 -20.89 15.25 -22.34
CA PHE A 298 -20.41 14.94 -20.99
C PHE A 298 -21.50 14.23 -20.17
N ASP A 299 -21.87 13.05 -20.61
CA ASP A 299 -22.88 12.19 -20.00
C ASP A 299 -22.32 11.25 -18.91
N SER A 300 -21.01 11.18 -18.75
CA SER A 300 -20.31 10.28 -17.83
C SER A 300 -19.13 10.95 -17.10
N PRO A 301 -18.76 10.50 -15.88
CA PRO A 301 -17.57 10.97 -15.15
C PRO A 301 -16.28 10.84 -15.97
N ARG A 302 -16.20 9.79 -16.79
CA ARG A 302 -15.05 9.49 -17.63
C ARG A 302 -14.84 10.55 -18.71
N ALA A 303 -15.92 11.04 -19.33
CA ALA A 303 -15.86 12.08 -20.35
C ALA A 303 -15.29 13.39 -19.76
N TYR A 304 -15.78 13.82 -18.60
CA TYR A 304 -15.24 14.99 -17.90
C TYR A 304 -13.77 14.81 -17.54
N ALA A 305 -13.43 13.68 -16.90
CA ALA A 305 -12.09 13.46 -16.39
C ALA A 305 -11.01 13.47 -17.47
N LEU A 306 -11.31 12.91 -18.66
CA LEU A 306 -10.36 12.88 -19.78
C LEU A 306 -10.12 14.28 -20.36
N VAL A 307 -11.17 15.09 -20.53
CA VAL A 307 -11.03 16.46 -21.06
C VAL A 307 -10.33 17.36 -20.04
N ILE A 308 -10.74 17.33 -18.77
CA ILE A 308 -10.12 18.12 -17.70
C ILE A 308 -8.63 17.75 -17.55
N SER A 309 -8.29 16.46 -17.57
CA SER A 309 -6.89 16.02 -17.50
C SER A 309 -6.05 16.57 -18.66
N ALA A 310 -6.60 16.54 -19.88
CA ALA A 310 -5.91 17.06 -21.07
C ALA A 310 -5.74 18.60 -21.04
N LEU A 311 -6.66 19.34 -20.42
CA LEU A 311 -6.53 20.79 -20.19
C LEU A 311 -5.47 21.10 -19.13
N LEU A 312 -5.47 20.35 -18.01
CA LEU A 312 -4.47 20.48 -16.95
C LEU A 312 -3.05 20.13 -17.42
N ASP A 313 -2.90 19.17 -18.34
CA ASP A 313 -1.61 18.84 -18.97
C ASP A 313 -1.05 19.98 -19.84
N ARG A 314 -1.89 20.94 -20.21
CA ARG A 314 -1.54 22.13 -21.02
C ARG A 314 -1.52 23.42 -20.20
N ASP A 315 -1.62 23.30 -18.87
CA ASP A 315 -1.66 24.40 -17.90
C ASP A 315 -2.78 25.43 -18.18
N ASP A 316 -3.90 25.00 -18.79
CA ASP A 316 -5.07 25.85 -19.02
C ASP A 316 -6.09 25.73 -17.88
N PHE A 317 -5.87 26.52 -16.83
CA PHE A 317 -6.60 26.41 -15.57
C PHE A 317 -8.04 26.93 -15.63
N THR A 318 -8.36 27.87 -16.51
CA THR A 318 -9.68 28.52 -16.53
C THR A 318 -10.78 27.60 -17.08
N PRO A 319 -10.62 26.98 -18.25
CA PRO A 319 -11.58 25.99 -18.78
C PRO A 319 -11.64 24.73 -17.91
N ALA A 320 -10.51 24.29 -17.34
CA ALA A 320 -10.47 23.16 -16.42
C ALA A 320 -11.34 23.43 -15.17
N MET A 321 -11.22 24.62 -14.57
CA MET A 321 -12.06 25.05 -13.46
C MET A 321 -13.55 25.09 -13.85
N ALA A 322 -13.88 25.64 -15.01
CA ALA A 322 -15.26 25.73 -15.50
C ALA A 322 -15.89 24.34 -15.68
N LEU A 323 -15.16 23.37 -16.23
CA LEU A 323 -15.62 22.00 -16.41
C LEU A 323 -15.74 21.23 -15.08
N LEU A 324 -14.84 21.48 -14.11
CA LEU A 324 -14.96 20.92 -12.75
C LEU A 324 -16.26 21.37 -12.07
N VAL A 325 -16.57 22.67 -12.14
CA VAL A 325 -17.80 23.23 -11.57
C VAL A 325 -19.03 22.72 -12.32
N HIS A 326 -18.98 22.64 -13.66
CA HIS A 326 -20.07 22.10 -14.46
C HIS A 326 -20.33 20.61 -14.17
N TRP A 327 -19.28 19.82 -13.92
CA TRP A 327 -19.44 18.44 -13.49
C TRP A 327 -20.08 18.36 -12.11
N LEU A 328 -19.62 19.16 -11.14
CA LEU A 328 -20.21 19.18 -9.80
C LEU A 328 -21.72 19.49 -9.82
N ASN A 329 -22.14 20.46 -10.64
CA ASN A 329 -23.56 20.80 -10.81
C ASN A 329 -24.40 19.66 -11.42
N ASN A 330 -23.76 18.71 -12.14
CA ASN A 330 -24.43 17.55 -12.72
C ASN A 330 -24.14 16.24 -11.95
N ALA A 331 -23.60 16.33 -10.73
CA ALA A 331 -23.17 15.18 -9.95
C ALA A 331 -24.30 14.19 -9.64
N ASP A 332 -25.54 14.67 -9.45
CA ASP A 332 -26.69 13.78 -9.19
C ASP A 332 -27.04 12.87 -10.37
N ARG A 333 -26.78 13.33 -11.60
CA ARG A 333 -27.06 12.58 -12.83
C ARG A 333 -25.87 11.73 -13.26
N VAL A 334 -24.66 12.27 -13.12
CA VAL A 334 -23.44 11.72 -13.70
C VAL A 334 -22.62 10.94 -12.66
N GLY A 335 -22.75 11.26 -11.38
CA GLY A 335 -21.90 10.79 -10.29
C GLY A 335 -20.59 11.58 -10.18
N LEU A 336 -19.97 11.54 -9.00
CA LEU A 336 -18.66 12.20 -8.75
C LEU A 336 -17.47 11.34 -9.16
N ARG A 337 -17.71 10.04 -9.38
CA ARG A 337 -16.65 9.06 -9.65
C ARG A 337 -17.16 7.93 -10.51
N LEU A 338 -16.30 7.45 -11.40
CA LEU A 338 -16.44 6.14 -12.05
C LEU A 338 -15.05 5.56 -12.27
N GLY A 339 -14.75 4.43 -11.61
CA GLY A 339 -13.42 3.79 -11.66
C GLY A 339 -12.29 4.74 -11.24
N GLY A 340 -11.34 4.97 -12.15
CA GLY A 340 -10.21 5.89 -11.96
C GLY A 340 -10.51 7.37 -12.17
N SER A 341 -11.69 7.71 -12.71
CA SER A 341 -12.12 9.09 -12.96
C SER A 341 -12.82 9.65 -11.73
N SER A 342 -12.30 10.73 -11.14
CA SER A 342 -12.80 11.30 -9.89
C SER A 342 -12.68 12.82 -9.90
N LEU A 343 -13.80 13.50 -9.68
CA LEU A 343 -13.84 14.96 -9.56
C LEU A 343 -12.94 15.47 -8.41
N PRO A 344 -13.05 14.93 -7.17
CA PRO A 344 -12.19 15.35 -6.06
C PRO A 344 -10.68 15.33 -6.38
N ARG A 345 -10.20 14.25 -7.02
CA ARG A 345 -8.77 14.12 -7.39
C ARG A 345 -8.34 15.14 -8.44
N LEU A 346 -9.20 15.47 -9.40
CA LEU A 346 -8.90 16.47 -10.43
C LEU A 346 -8.96 17.90 -9.89
N ALA A 347 -9.82 18.17 -8.90
CA ALA A 347 -9.85 19.45 -8.20
C ALA A 347 -8.56 19.69 -7.39
N GLU A 348 -8.08 18.67 -6.65
CA GLU A 348 -6.76 18.73 -5.99
C GLU A 348 -5.63 18.98 -7.00
N ARG A 349 -5.67 18.24 -8.12
CA ARG A 349 -4.68 18.36 -9.20
C ARG A 349 -4.67 19.77 -9.80
N TRP A 350 -5.84 20.37 -10.00
CA TRP A 350 -5.98 21.74 -10.49
C TRP A 350 -5.30 22.74 -9.55
N LEU A 351 -5.59 22.68 -8.24
CA LEU A 351 -5.02 23.61 -7.26
C LEU A 351 -3.50 23.49 -7.17
N LEU A 352 -2.98 22.26 -7.15
CA LEU A 352 -1.53 22.04 -7.10
C LEU A 352 -0.81 22.46 -8.37
N ARG A 353 -1.37 22.18 -9.56
CA ARG A 353 -0.78 22.64 -10.83
C ARG A 353 -0.80 24.16 -10.95
N LEU A 354 -1.88 24.81 -10.49
CA LEU A 354 -1.96 26.27 -10.44
C LEU A 354 -0.86 26.84 -9.54
N ARG A 355 -0.62 26.24 -8.37
CA ARG A 355 0.49 26.59 -7.49
C ARG A 355 1.85 26.37 -8.15
N PHE A 356 2.08 25.20 -8.74
CA PHE A 356 3.34 24.87 -9.44
C PHE A 356 3.60 25.78 -10.64
N SER A 357 2.59 26.40 -11.25
CA SER A 357 2.81 27.36 -12.34
C SER A 357 3.64 28.59 -11.92
N LEU A 358 3.77 28.83 -10.61
CA LEU A 358 4.65 29.86 -10.04
C LEU A 358 6.08 29.34 -9.78
N GLU A 359 6.30 28.03 -9.78
CA GLU A 359 7.58 27.35 -9.54
C GLU A 359 8.18 26.89 -10.89
N GLY A 360 9.47 27.12 -11.15
CA GLY A 360 10.08 26.73 -12.44
C GLY A 360 10.15 25.20 -12.67
N GLU A 361 10.29 24.75 -13.93
CA GLU A 361 10.27 23.33 -14.35
C GLU A 361 11.32 22.39 -13.68
N GLY A 362 12.29 22.92 -12.92
CA GLY A 362 13.44 22.17 -12.37
C GLY A 362 13.14 21.22 -11.20
N GLU A 363 11.96 21.30 -10.57
CA GLU A 363 11.70 20.70 -9.24
C GLU A 363 10.86 19.41 -9.24
N ALA A 364 10.46 18.90 -10.42
CA ALA A 364 9.54 17.76 -10.53
C ALA A 364 10.09 16.42 -9.95
N TYR A 365 11.41 16.31 -9.73
CA TYR A 365 12.10 15.06 -9.36
C TYR A 365 12.61 14.99 -7.92
N VAL A 366 12.28 15.97 -7.06
CA VAL A 366 12.75 16.01 -5.64
C VAL A 366 11.63 15.57 -4.69
N GLN A 367 11.96 14.80 -3.66
CA GLN A 367 10.98 14.32 -2.67
C GLN A 367 10.46 15.43 -1.73
N PRO A 368 9.19 15.44 -1.31
CA PRO A 368 8.59 16.48 -0.46
C PRO A 368 9.31 16.75 0.87
N ALA A 369 9.80 15.70 1.54
CA ALA A 369 10.57 15.85 2.78
C ALA A 369 11.89 16.64 2.58
N LEU A 370 12.45 16.55 1.36
CA LEU A 370 13.63 17.28 0.87
C LEU A 370 13.27 18.51 0.04
N LYS A 371 11.99 18.72 -0.32
CA LYS A 371 11.52 19.95 -0.98
C LYS A 371 11.58 21.07 0.04
N GLN A 372 12.51 21.98 -0.23
CA GLN A 372 12.71 23.19 0.53
C GLN A 372 12.30 24.35 -0.38
N ALA A 373 11.00 24.42 -0.67
CA ALA A 373 10.48 25.50 -1.50
C ALA A 373 10.79 26.84 -0.81
N ALA A 374 11.45 27.75 -1.54
CA ALA A 374 11.41 29.15 -1.20
C ALA A 374 9.98 29.63 -1.44
N GLY A 375 9.34 30.24 -0.45
CA GLY A 375 7.99 30.78 -0.62
C GLY A 375 8.01 31.85 -1.72
N ASN A 376 7.37 31.57 -2.85
CA ASN A 376 7.15 32.56 -3.90
C ASN A 376 5.85 33.32 -3.61
N ASP A 377 5.81 34.61 -3.94
CA ASP A 377 4.60 35.44 -3.82
C ASP A 377 3.44 34.85 -4.64
N THR A 378 2.31 34.62 -3.98
CA THR A 378 1.11 33.98 -4.50
C THR A 378 0.00 34.96 -4.93
N ALA A 379 0.24 36.28 -4.85
CA ALA A 379 -0.77 37.32 -5.16
C ALA A 379 -1.44 37.14 -6.55
N LYS A 380 -0.73 36.58 -7.53
CA LYS A 380 -1.26 36.35 -8.89
C LYS A 380 -2.31 35.23 -8.98
N ILE A 381 -2.23 34.22 -8.11
CA ILE A 381 -3.09 33.03 -8.19
C ILE A 381 -4.24 33.07 -7.19
N TRP A 382 -4.09 33.80 -6.08
CA TRP A 382 -5.08 33.84 -5.00
C TRP A 382 -6.51 34.21 -5.45
N PRO A 383 -6.74 35.22 -6.30
CA PRO A 383 -8.10 35.56 -6.75
C PRO A 383 -8.79 34.41 -7.49
N MET A 384 -8.03 33.58 -8.22
CA MET A 384 -8.55 32.42 -8.93
C MET A 384 -8.87 31.28 -7.97
N VAL A 385 -8.04 31.07 -6.94
CA VAL A 385 -8.28 30.09 -5.87
C VAL A 385 -9.56 30.43 -5.10
N ARG A 386 -9.70 31.68 -4.64
CA ARG A 386 -10.92 32.16 -3.95
C ARG A 386 -12.17 31.92 -4.78
N LYS A 387 -12.14 32.37 -6.04
CA LYS A 387 -13.25 32.22 -6.99
C LYS A 387 -13.64 30.75 -7.22
N PHE A 388 -12.66 29.84 -7.22
CA PHE A 388 -12.95 28.40 -7.35
C PHE A 388 -13.73 27.87 -6.14
N PHE A 389 -13.33 28.21 -4.91
CA PHE A 389 -14.08 27.80 -3.71
C PHE A 389 -15.47 28.43 -3.64
N ASP A 390 -15.64 29.70 -4.04
CA ASP A 390 -16.95 30.34 -4.14
C ASP A 390 -17.89 29.55 -5.08
N TYR A 391 -17.35 29.05 -6.20
CA TYR A 391 -18.10 28.19 -7.10
C TYR A 391 -18.36 26.80 -6.52
N LEU A 392 -17.42 26.18 -5.82
CA LEU A 392 -17.66 24.89 -5.18
C LEU A 392 -18.78 25.02 -4.14
N GLU A 393 -18.74 26.04 -3.29
CA GLU A 393 -19.78 26.30 -2.29
C GLU A 393 -21.17 26.48 -2.93
N ALA A 394 -21.24 27.25 -4.01
CA ALA A 394 -22.51 27.53 -4.69
C ALA A 394 -23.09 26.32 -5.44
N ASN A 395 -22.25 25.35 -5.87
CA ASN A 395 -22.66 24.23 -6.74
C ASN A 395 -22.61 22.85 -6.04
N ALA A 396 -22.01 22.71 -4.87
CA ALA A 396 -21.88 21.42 -4.18
C ALA A 396 -23.18 20.94 -3.52
N GLU A 397 -24.16 21.82 -3.29
CA GLU A 397 -25.44 21.49 -2.63
C GLU A 397 -25.26 20.60 -1.38
N SER A 398 -25.77 19.36 -1.40
CA SER A 398 -25.66 18.39 -0.30
C SER A 398 -24.23 17.93 -0.03
N PHE A 399 -23.35 17.93 -1.04
CA PHE A 399 -21.95 17.51 -0.93
C PHE A 399 -21.10 18.47 -0.08
N TRP A 400 -21.54 19.72 0.12
CA TRP A 400 -20.84 20.71 0.94
C TRP A 400 -20.88 20.42 2.45
N SER A 401 -21.86 19.61 2.88
CA SER A 401 -22.11 19.25 4.28
C SER A 401 -21.85 17.76 4.54
N ALA A 402 -21.67 17.36 5.81
CA ALA A 402 -21.50 15.93 6.14
C ALA A 402 -22.74 15.09 5.78
N PRO A 403 -22.58 13.87 5.20
CA PRO A 403 -23.71 13.02 4.85
C PRO A 403 -24.38 12.37 6.07
N GLN A 404 -25.63 11.92 5.88
CA GLN A 404 -26.39 11.13 6.85
C GLN A 404 -26.42 9.64 6.47
N PHE A 405 -26.57 8.75 7.45
CA PHE A 405 -26.72 7.30 7.25
C PHE A 405 -28.20 6.93 7.11
N ASN A 406 -28.59 6.38 5.95
CA ASN A 406 -29.99 6.10 5.64
C ASN A 406 -30.52 4.80 6.27
N LEU A 407 -29.65 3.88 6.67
CA LEU A 407 -30.00 2.57 7.25
C LEU A 407 -30.09 2.61 8.80
N ASP A 408 -30.12 3.81 9.39
CA ASP A 408 -30.28 3.93 10.84
C ASP A 408 -31.71 3.51 11.26
N GLN A 409 -31.82 2.39 11.96
CA GLN A 409 -33.08 1.81 12.38
C GLN A 409 -33.66 2.47 13.65
N SER A 410 -32.98 3.45 14.25
CA SER A 410 -33.38 4.07 15.53
C SER A 410 -33.51 5.59 15.44
N PRO A 411 -34.62 6.12 14.91
CA PRO A 411 -34.88 7.55 14.91
C PRO A 411 -35.19 8.03 16.35
N GLY A 412 -34.21 8.56 17.08
CA GLY A 412 -34.52 9.45 18.22
C GLY A 412 -33.70 9.37 19.52
N SER A 413 -32.58 8.66 19.64
CA SER A 413 -31.79 8.67 20.90
C SER A 413 -30.72 9.79 20.98
N SER A 414 -30.87 10.89 20.25
CA SER A 414 -29.89 11.99 20.20
C SER A 414 -30.01 12.96 21.39
N LYS A 415 -29.78 12.49 22.62
CA LYS A 415 -29.60 13.40 23.77
C LYS A 415 -28.36 13.18 24.63
N ASN A 416 -27.59 12.11 24.40
CA ASN A 416 -26.27 11.95 25.01
C ASN A 416 -25.26 11.69 23.88
N ARG A 417 -24.47 12.72 23.54
CA ARG A 417 -23.37 12.59 22.58
C ARG A 417 -22.17 12.02 23.34
N ASP A 418 -21.96 10.72 23.28
CA ASP A 418 -20.87 10.06 24.03
C ASP A 418 -19.47 10.58 23.64
N TRP A 419 -19.32 11.05 22.41
CA TRP A 419 -18.09 11.67 21.89
C TRP A 419 -17.83 13.08 22.42
N ASP A 420 -18.86 13.86 22.78
CA ASP A 420 -18.62 15.15 23.46
C ASP A 420 -17.92 14.93 24.81
N ARG A 421 -18.24 13.82 25.51
CA ARG A 421 -17.59 13.44 26.77
C ARG A 421 -16.13 13.04 26.56
N GLU A 422 -15.84 12.23 25.54
CA GLU A 422 -14.46 11.83 25.22
C GLU A 422 -13.62 13.00 24.66
N LEU A 423 -14.21 13.92 23.89
CA LEU A 423 -13.54 15.11 23.37
C LEU A 423 -13.25 16.12 24.48
N LEU A 424 -14.21 16.40 25.36
CA LEU A 424 -14.06 17.36 26.47
C LEU A 424 -13.30 16.78 27.68
N GLN A 425 -13.00 15.48 27.68
CA GLN A 425 -12.25 14.79 28.75
C GLN A 425 -12.88 15.01 30.13
N ILE A 426 -14.21 14.97 30.21
CA ILE A 426 -14.92 15.05 31.48
C ILE A 426 -14.59 13.77 32.26
N GLU A 427 -13.95 13.91 33.43
CA GLU A 427 -13.67 12.78 34.33
C GLU A 427 -14.95 12.00 34.62
N GLU A 428 -14.86 10.66 34.66
CA GLU A 428 -15.92 9.80 35.18
C GLU A 428 -16.16 10.18 36.65
N GLY A 429 -17.01 11.16 36.89
CA GLY A 429 -17.67 11.34 38.17
C GLY A 429 -18.69 10.23 38.32
N ASP A 430 -18.69 9.57 39.48
CA ASP A 430 -19.63 8.52 39.91
C ASP A 430 -21.12 8.97 39.76
N GLU A 431 -21.65 9.01 38.54
CA GLU A 431 -23.09 8.94 38.26
C GLU A 431 -23.44 7.50 37.85
N ASP A 432 -23.30 6.65 38.85
CA ASP A 432 -23.89 5.31 38.96
C ASP A 432 -25.42 5.44 38.92
N ASP A 433 -26.06 5.53 37.74
CA ASP A 433 -27.48 5.14 37.59
C ASP A 433 -28.03 4.90 36.16
N SER A 434 -27.20 4.62 35.13
CA SER A 434 -27.77 4.25 33.81
C SER A 434 -27.16 3.06 33.06
N GLY A 435 -26.25 2.29 33.69
CA GLY A 435 -25.62 1.10 33.08
C GLY A 435 -25.90 -0.24 33.76
N LEU A 436 -26.70 -0.28 34.83
CA LEU A 436 -26.87 -1.51 35.66
C LEU A 436 -27.54 -2.67 34.90
N TYR A 437 -28.21 -2.40 33.78
CA TYR A 437 -28.89 -3.43 32.98
C TYR A 437 -28.20 -3.77 31.64
N ASP A 438 -27.22 -3.00 31.17
CA ASP A 438 -26.52 -3.30 29.91
C ASP A 438 -25.48 -4.41 30.09
N ALA A 439 -24.78 -4.45 31.23
CA ALA A 439 -23.82 -5.50 31.56
C ALA A 439 -24.45 -6.89 31.76
N ALA A 440 -25.78 -6.99 31.91
CA ALA A 440 -26.48 -8.27 32.00
C ALA A 440 -26.81 -8.87 30.61
N TYR A 441 -26.67 -8.10 29.53
CA TYR A 441 -27.03 -8.53 28.18
C TYR A 441 -25.88 -8.47 27.15
N GLU A 442 -24.71 -7.92 27.48
CA GLU A 442 -23.54 -7.92 26.56
C GLU A 442 -23.07 -9.34 26.17
N ASP A 443 -23.22 -10.33 27.08
CA ASP A 443 -22.88 -11.74 26.81
C ASP A 443 -24.10 -12.63 26.48
N MET A 444 -25.31 -12.06 26.37
CA MET A 444 -26.52 -12.80 26.01
C MET A 444 -26.92 -12.51 24.56
N SER A 445 -26.36 -13.26 23.61
CA SER A 445 -26.98 -13.40 22.30
C SER A 445 -28.29 -14.17 22.47
N TYR A 446 -29.43 -13.53 22.24
CA TYR A 446 -30.71 -14.24 22.14
C TYR A 446 -30.63 -15.19 20.94
N ARG A 447 -30.41 -16.48 21.23
CA ARG A 447 -30.47 -17.55 20.25
C ARG A 447 -31.93 -17.95 20.14
N ASP A 448 -32.53 -17.63 19.01
CA ASP A 448 -33.84 -18.20 18.68
C ASP A 448 -33.67 -19.72 18.64
N THR A 449 -34.29 -20.41 19.59
CA THR A 449 -34.22 -21.87 19.72
C THR A 449 -35.34 -22.56 18.94
N THR A 450 -36.13 -21.78 18.21
CA THR A 450 -37.27 -22.23 17.40
C THR A 450 -37.06 -22.07 15.89
N ASP A 451 -35.89 -21.60 15.46
CA ASP A 451 -35.53 -21.53 14.04
C ASP A 451 -35.19 -22.94 13.51
N ASP A 452 -36.22 -23.67 13.08
CA ASP A 452 -36.13 -24.94 12.36
C ASP A 452 -35.80 -24.74 10.87
N GLY A 453 -35.32 -23.55 10.49
CA GLY A 453 -34.97 -23.18 9.13
C GLY A 453 -36.19 -23.06 8.22
N ASN A 454 -37.40 -22.88 8.77
CA ASN A 454 -38.60 -22.73 7.95
C ASN A 454 -39.76 -21.97 8.65
N GLU A 455 -39.72 -20.63 8.62
CA GLU A 455 -40.94 -19.81 8.61
C GLU A 455 -41.06 -19.10 7.26
N GLY A 456 -41.92 -19.65 6.38
CA GLY A 456 -41.88 -19.36 4.96
C GLY A 456 -42.77 -18.21 4.46
N ALA A 457 -42.42 -17.73 3.26
CA ALA A 457 -43.33 -17.75 2.12
C ALA A 457 -42.62 -18.41 0.92
N ILE A 458 -43.27 -19.44 0.38
CA ILE A 458 -43.07 -20.13 -0.91
C ILE A 458 -41.99 -19.51 -1.83
N TYR A 459 -40.88 -20.23 -2.02
CA TYR A 459 -39.92 -20.12 -3.14
C TYR A 459 -39.63 -18.69 -3.65
N GLU A 460 -38.80 -17.96 -2.92
CA GLU A 460 -37.97 -16.89 -3.49
C GLU A 460 -36.49 -17.34 -3.38
N TYR A 461 -35.79 -17.34 -4.52
CA TYR A 461 -34.34 -17.56 -4.53
C TYR A 461 -33.68 -16.36 -3.86
N GLY A 462 -32.96 -16.58 -2.76
CA GLY A 462 -31.99 -15.64 -2.19
C GLY A 462 -32.58 -14.56 -1.29
N ASP A 463 -32.31 -14.66 0.02
CA ASP A 463 -32.36 -13.54 0.95
C ASP A 463 -31.17 -12.58 0.67
N ASP A 464 -31.25 -11.86 -0.46
CA ASP A 464 -30.27 -10.88 -0.95
C ASP A 464 -30.63 -9.43 -0.54
N GLY A 465 -31.81 -9.19 0.06
CA GLY A 465 -32.31 -7.83 0.31
C GLY A 465 -31.43 -6.97 1.23
N SER A 466 -30.90 -7.54 2.31
CA SER A 466 -30.01 -6.80 3.23
C SER A 466 -28.58 -6.63 2.70
N ARG A 467 -28.16 -7.47 1.75
CA ARG A 467 -26.80 -7.48 1.19
C ARG A 467 -26.57 -6.30 0.27
N ASP A 468 -27.52 -6.04 -0.62
CA ASP A 468 -27.43 -4.94 -1.57
C ASP A 468 -27.58 -3.57 -0.90
N GLU A 469 -28.33 -3.48 0.20
CA GLU A 469 -28.62 -2.22 0.90
C GLU A 469 -27.36 -1.61 1.55
N LEU A 470 -26.61 -2.36 2.36
CA LEU A 470 -25.40 -1.85 3.00
C LEU A 470 -24.29 -1.57 1.98
N GLU A 471 -24.16 -2.41 0.95
CA GLU A 471 -23.18 -2.19 -0.11
C GLU A 471 -23.51 -0.93 -0.93
N ALA A 472 -24.78 -0.70 -1.28
CA ALA A 472 -25.22 0.50 -1.99
C ALA A 472 -25.03 1.77 -1.14
N GLU A 473 -25.41 1.73 0.14
CA GLU A 473 -25.26 2.87 1.04
C GLU A 473 -23.78 3.18 1.32
N SER A 474 -22.94 2.16 1.49
CA SER A 474 -21.49 2.31 1.62
C SER A 474 -20.85 2.95 0.38
N LYS A 475 -21.31 2.59 -0.83
CA LYS A 475 -20.87 3.23 -2.09
C LYS A 475 -21.25 4.71 -2.13
N ARG A 476 -22.51 5.05 -1.83
CA ARG A 476 -23.00 6.45 -1.78
C ARG A 476 -22.19 7.30 -0.80
N LEU A 477 -22.01 6.82 0.44
CA LEU A 477 -21.24 7.53 1.46
C LEU A 477 -19.76 7.67 1.09
N THR A 478 -19.17 6.64 0.48
CA THR A 478 -17.77 6.70 0.05
C THR A 478 -17.51 7.83 -0.93
N GLU A 479 -18.41 8.06 -1.91
CA GLU A 479 -18.26 9.14 -2.88
C GLU A 479 -18.30 10.51 -2.21
N HIS A 480 -19.24 10.72 -1.30
CA HIS A 480 -19.38 11.97 -0.54
C HIS A 480 -18.17 12.20 0.40
N LEU A 481 -17.75 11.18 1.15
CA LEU A 481 -16.57 11.25 2.03
C LEU A 481 -15.29 11.57 1.25
N SER A 482 -15.13 11.02 0.04
CA SER A 482 -13.99 11.33 -0.83
C SER A 482 -13.98 12.81 -1.25
N PHE A 483 -15.13 13.40 -1.55
CA PHE A 483 -15.23 14.83 -1.85
C PHE A 483 -14.84 15.69 -0.64
N MET A 484 -15.37 15.37 0.54
CA MET A 484 -15.08 16.07 1.80
C MET A 484 -13.61 15.99 2.21
N GLN A 485 -12.98 14.83 2.00
CA GLN A 485 -11.55 14.65 2.27
C GLN A 485 -10.69 15.54 1.37
N SER A 486 -10.98 15.58 0.06
CA SER A 486 -10.27 16.46 -0.88
C SER A 486 -10.53 17.94 -0.58
N LEU A 487 -11.77 18.31 -0.22
CA LEU A 487 -12.11 19.68 0.16
C LEU A 487 -11.27 20.15 1.36
N ALA A 488 -11.15 19.34 2.41
CA ALA A 488 -10.30 19.64 3.56
C ALA A 488 -8.83 19.86 3.18
N ARG A 489 -8.26 18.98 2.34
CA ARG A 489 -6.87 19.13 1.88
C ARG A 489 -6.66 20.39 1.06
N MET A 490 -7.61 20.69 0.16
CA MET A 490 -7.57 21.90 -0.66
C MET A 490 -7.67 23.17 0.18
N TRP A 491 -8.51 23.20 1.24
CA TRP A 491 -8.56 24.35 2.17
C TRP A 491 -7.23 24.58 2.88
N ALA A 492 -6.55 23.54 3.33
CA ALA A 492 -5.24 23.68 3.96
C ALA A 492 -4.18 24.25 2.99
N VAL A 493 -4.15 23.77 1.75
CA VAL A 493 -3.25 24.30 0.70
C VAL A 493 -3.63 25.74 0.32
N ALA A 494 -4.92 26.04 0.23
CA ALA A 494 -5.39 27.40 -0.06
C ALA A 494 -5.06 28.37 1.07
N ALA A 495 -5.06 27.91 2.34
CA ALA A 495 -4.60 28.71 3.46
C ALA A 495 -3.10 29.02 3.38
N ASP A 496 -2.27 28.07 2.93
CA ASP A 496 -0.86 28.33 2.63
C ASP A 496 -0.69 29.39 1.54
N VAL A 497 -1.47 29.28 0.44
CA VAL A 497 -1.50 30.29 -0.63
C VAL A 497 -1.92 31.66 -0.11
N ALA A 498 -2.90 31.72 0.80
CA ALA A 498 -3.36 32.97 1.41
C ALA A 498 -2.29 33.62 2.31
N VAL A 499 -1.51 32.82 3.05
CA VAL A 499 -0.45 33.32 3.93
C VAL A 499 0.74 33.86 3.15
N MET A 500 1.09 33.23 2.02
CA MET A 500 2.23 33.61 1.17
C MET A 500 1.93 34.82 0.26
N ASP A 501 0.70 35.31 0.25
CA ASP A 501 0.28 36.46 -0.56
C ASP A 501 0.73 37.77 0.12
N GLU A 502 1.60 38.52 -0.55
CA GLU A 502 2.17 39.77 -0.04
C GLU A 502 1.28 41.01 -0.31
N ASP A 503 0.13 40.89 -1.00
CA ASP A 503 -0.76 42.03 -1.32
C ASP A 503 -1.61 42.45 -0.11
N GLU A 504 -1.18 43.50 0.58
CA GLU A 504 -1.87 44.06 1.75
C GLU A 504 -3.30 44.57 1.44
N ASN A 505 -3.65 44.86 0.19
CA ASN A 505 -4.97 45.40 -0.16
C ASN A 505 -6.10 44.35 -0.09
N ASP A 506 -5.78 43.08 -0.34
CA ASP A 506 -6.74 41.96 -0.31
C ASP A 506 -6.78 41.24 1.06
N LEU A 507 -6.00 41.73 2.04
CA LEU A 507 -5.91 41.14 3.38
C LEU A 507 -7.28 40.97 4.08
N PRO A 508 -8.23 41.93 4.02
CA PRO A 508 -9.54 41.75 4.66
C PRO A 508 -10.34 40.59 4.06
N ASP A 509 -10.32 40.46 2.73
CA ASP A 509 -11.06 39.40 2.03
C ASP A 509 -10.41 38.02 2.26
N ARG A 510 -9.08 37.97 2.36
CA ARG A 510 -8.32 36.76 2.75
C ARG A 510 -8.73 36.26 4.13
N VAL A 511 -8.70 37.14 5.12
CA VAL A 511 -9.10 36.85 6.50
C VAL A 511 -10.55 36.33 6.55
N GLN A 512 -11.48 37.01 5.87
CA GLN A 512 -12.88 36.59 5.81
C GLN A 512 -13.05 35.19 5.22
N SER A 513 -12.30 34.86 4.16
CA SER A 513 -12.36 33.55 3.51
C SER A 513 -11.86 32.44 4.46
N LEU A 514 -10.75 32.67 5.17
CA LEU A 514 -10.20 31.72 6.14
C LEU A 514 -11.13 31.51 7.34
N GLU A 515 -11.76 32.56 7.85
CA GLU A 515 -12.77 32.48 8.92
C GLU A 515 -13.97 31.61 8.49
N ALA A 516 -14.50 31.83 7.29
CA ALA A 516 -15.61 31.06 6.74
C ALA A 516 -15.27 29.57 6.55
N TRP A 517 -14.09 29.26 5.99
CA TRP A 517 -13.64 27.87 5.82
C TRP A 517 -13.40 27.18 7.17
N GLY A 518 -12.82 27.90 8.14
CA GLY A 518 -12.65 27.40 9.50
C GLY A 518 -13.98 27.03 10.17
N ALA A 519 -14.98 27.92 10.08
CA ALA A 519 -16.32 27.69 10.62
C ALA A 519 -17.02 26.49 9.95
N ARG A 520 -17.00 26.40 8.61
CA ARG A 520 -17.60 25.27 7.89
C ARG A 520 -16.92 23.94 8.20
N ALA A 521 -15.59 23.92 8.35
CA ALA A 521 -14.86 22.71 8.72
C ALA A 521 -15.29 22.17 10.11
N ARG A 522 -15.69 23.04 11.05
CA ARG A 522 -16.25 22.64 12.34
C ARG A 522 -17.61 21.96 12.21
N GLU A 523 -18.53 22.57 11.47
CA GLU A 523 -19.87 21.98 11.23
C GLU A 523 -19.74 20.59 10.60
N ASN A 524 -18.87 20.47 9.61
CA ASN A 524 -18.60 19.22 8.93
C ASN A 524 -17.95 18.16 9.84
N ARG A 525 -17.02 18.55 10.72
CA ARG A 525 -16.47 17.66 11.75
C ARG A 525 -17.57 17.07 12.64
N ILE A 526 -18.49 17.91 13.11
CA ILE A 526 -19.59 17.49 13.98
C ILE A 526 -20.48 16.49 13.23
N GLY A 527 -20.92 16.81 12.02
CA GLY A 527 -21.76 15.89 11.24
C GLY A 527 -21.08 14.56 10.89
N LEU A 528 -19.76 14.54 10.67
CA LEU A 528 -19.01 13.29 10.41
C LEU A 528 -18.92 12.38 11.63
N LEU A 529 -18.85 12.93 12.84
CA LEU A 529 -18.85 12.14 14.07
C LEU A 529 -20.27 11.65 14.42
N GLU A 530 -21.31 12.43 14.12
CA GLU A 530 -22.71 11.95 14.16
C GLU A 530 -22.92 10.76 13.21
N LEU A 531 -22.34 10.83 12.00
CA LEU A 531 -22.35 9.73 11.03
C LEU A 531 -21.61 8.49 11.54
N LEU A 532 -20.45 8.67 12.20
CA LEU A 532 -19.67 7.57 12.76
C LEU A 532 -20.46 6.78 13.80
N ASP A 533 -21.18 7.49 14.69
CA ASP A 533 -22.04 6.88 15.70
C ASP A 533 -23.24 6.13 15.08
N ALA A 534 -23.79 6.64 13.97
CA ALA A 534 -24.88 5.97 13.27
C ALA A 534 -24.42 4.63 12.66
N VAL A 535 -23.25 4.61 12.01
CA VAL A 535 -22.69 3.37 11.43
C VAL A 535 -22.27 2.37 12.52
N ARG A 536 -21.70 2.85 13.64
CA ARG A 536 -21.33 1.99 14.79
C ARG A 536 -22.54 1.22 15.33
N ARG A 537 -23.73 1.84 15.34
CA ARG A 537 -24.97 1.23 15.86
C ARG A 537 -25.57 0.17 14.92
N TYR A 538 -25.10 0.06 13.69
CA TYR A 538 -25.58 -0.93 12.72
C TYR A 538 -25.09 -2.35 13.09
N LYS A 539 -26.03 -3.25 13.41
CA LYS A 539 -25.76 -4.64 13.81
C LYS A 539 -25.67 -5.56 12.58
N ILE A 540 -24.63 -6.40 12.54
CA ILE A 540 -24.44 -7.44 11.51
C ILE A 540 -24.89 -8.78 12.09
N THR A 541 -25.69 -9.54 11.35
CA THR A 541 -26.15 -10.89 11.74
C THR A 541 -24.98 -11.88 11.81
N SER A 542 -24.94 -12.73 12.83
CA SER A 542 -23.89 -13.76 13.01
C SER A 542 -24.08 -14.93 12.02
N GLY A 543 -23.03 -15.30 11.29
CA GLY A 543 -23.07 -16.43 10.33
C GLY A 543 -22.94 -17.82 10.98
N GLY A 544 -23.45 -18.86 10.32
CA GLY A 544 -23.25 -20.28 10.66
C GLY A 544 -21.81 -20.78 10.43
N SER A 545 -21.47 -21.99 10.87
CA SER A 545 -20.10 -22.53 10.84
C SER A 545 -19.57 -23.02 9.49
N ASP A 546 -20.45 -23.16 8.51
CA ASP A 546 -20.10 -23.62 7.18
C ASP A 546 -19.20 -22.60 6.46
N LYS A 547 -18.43 -23.09 5.49
CA LYS A 547 -17.43 -22.28 4.77
C LYS A 547 -18.04 -21.03 4.10
N GLU A 548 -19.28 -21.10 3.64
CA GLU A 548 -19.93 -20.01 2.91
C GLU A 548 -20.47 -18.94 3.86
N SER A 549 -21.14 -19.33 4.94
CA SER A 549 -21.58 -18.42 6.00
C SER A 549 -20.44 -17.66 6.66
N MET A 550 -19.31 -18.34 6.94
CA MET A 550 -18.12 -17.72 7.53
C MET A 550 -17.49 -16.67 6.60
N ARG A 551 -17.47 -16.95 5.28
CA ARG A 551 -16.98 -15.99 4.28
C ARG A 551 -17.89 -14.76 4.17
N ASN A 552 -19.21 -14.96 4.22
CA ASN A 552 -20.19 -13.88 4.09
C ASN A 552 -20.20 -12.96 5.30
N TYR A 553 -20.13 -13.52 6.51
CA TYR A 553 -19.97 -12.75 7.75
C TYR A 553 -18.69 -11.88 7.73
N ASP A 554 -17.55 -12.46 7.32
CA ASP A 554 -16.28 -11.73 7.20
C ASP A 554 -16.41 -10.55 6.22
N ARG A 555 -17.07 -10.75 5.07
CA ARG A 555 -17.29 -9.69 4.07
C ARG A 555 -18.13 -8.53 4.61
N HIS A 556 -19.27 -8.79 5.26
CA HIS A 556 -20.12 -7.72 5.83
C HIS A 556 -19.39 -6.95 6.94
N ARG A 557 -18.67 -7.67 7.81
CA ARG A 557 -17.87 -7.04 8.87
C ARG A 557 -16.80 -6.13 8.28
N VAL A 558 -16.03 -6.63 7.30
CA VAL A 558 -14.99 -5.86 6.61
C VAL A 558 -15.57 -4.62 5.94
N LEU A 559 -16.76 -4.71 5.34
CA LEU A 559 -17.40 -3.57 4.68
C LEU A 559 -17.82 -2.47 5.67
N ARG A 560 -18.46 -2.82 6.78
CA ARG A 560 -18.83 -1.86 7.83
C ARG A 560 -17.60 -1.24 8.48
N ASP A 561 -16.63 -2.04 8.87
CA ASP A 561 -15.40 -1.57 9.51
C ASP A 561 -14.59 -0.68 8.54
N SER A 562 -14.57 -1.00 7.25
CA SER A 562 -13.96 -0.16 6.22
C SER A 562 -14.67 1.19 6.05
N LEU A 563 -16.01 1.22 6.12
CA LEU A 563 -16.78 2.47 6.08
C LEU A 563 -16.48 3.34 7.30
N MET A 564 -16.43 2.75 8.50
CA MET A 564 -16.07 3.47 9.74
C MET A 564 -14.64 4.02 9.69
N GLU A 565 -13.67 3.25 9.21
CA GLU A 565 -12.29 3.73 9.01
C GLU A 565 -12.23 4.93 8.04
N ARG A 566 -13.04 4.92 6.96
CA ARG A 566 -13.13 6.05 6.02
C ARG A 566 -13.75 7.29 6.65
N ILE A 567 -14.79 7.13 7.47
CA ILE A 567 -15.43 8.24 8.20
C ILE A 567 -14.43 8.85 9.18
N ILE A 568 -13.74 8.03 9.99
CA ILE A 568 -12.68 8.47 10.90
C ILE A 568 -11.60 9.24 10.12
N GLY A 569 -11.10 8.68 9.01
CA GLY A 569 -10.08 9.33 8.19
C GLY A 569 -10.52 10.71 7.67
N THR A 570 -11.76 10.81 7.20
CA THR A 570 -12.33 12.08 6.70
C THR A 570 -12.50 13.11 7.83
N ALA A 571 -12.96 12.66 9.01
CA ALA A 571 -13.09 13.53 10.19
C ALA A 571 -11.73 14.04 10.67
N VAL A 572 -10.68 13.18 10.66
CA VAL A 572 -9.31 13.59 11.03
C VAL A 572 -8.78 14.62 10.04
N GLU A 573 -8.93 14.41 8.74
CA GLU A 573 -8.48 15.36 7.70
C GLU A 573 -9.22 16.70 7.80
N MET A 574 -10.54 16.68 8.07
CA MET A 574 -11.34 17.89 8.28
C MET A 574 -10.88 18.69 9.50
N SER A 575 -10.64 18.01 10.62
CA SER A 575 -10.15 18.63 11.86
C SER A 575 -8.72 19.14 11.73
N ASP A 576 -7.85 18.42 11.03
CA ASP A 576 -6.48 18.87 10.72
C ASP A 576 -6.52 20.13 9.85
N SER A 577 -7.31 20.13 8.78
CA SER A 577 -7.50 21.31 7.93
C SER A 577 -8.00 22.50 8.73
N ARG A 578 -8.97 22.33 9.63
CA ARG A 578 -9.44 23.43 10.50
C ARG A 578 -8.29 24.01 11.31
N ARG A 579 -7.45 23.18 11.93
CA ARG A 579 -6.30 23.67 12.73
C ARG A 579 -5.27 24.39 11.88
N LEU A 580 -5.01 23.90 10.67
CA LEU A 580 -4.10 24.53 9.71
C LEU A 580 -4.62 25.89 9.24
N VAL A 581 -5.91 25.98 8.88
CA VAL A 581 -6.58 27.23 8.50
C VAL A 581 -6.59 28.23 9.67
N CYS A 582 -6.94 27.80 10.89
CA CYS A 582 -6.89 28.67 12.07
C CYS A 582 -5.45 29.09 12.41
N GLY A 583 -4.46 28.20 12.22
CA GLY A 583 -3.04 28.52 12.40
C GLY A 583 -2.56 29.57 11.39
N ALA A 584 -2.96 29.43 10.13
CA ALA A 584 -2.70 30.40 9.06
C ALA A 584 -3.38 31.75 9.36
N LEU A 585 -4.63 31.73 9.82
CA LEU A 585 -5.36 32.93 10.24
C LEU A 585 -4.57 33.69 11.33
N LEU A 586 -4.19 33.02 12.42
CA LEU A 586 -3.45 33.61 13.54
C LEU A 586 -2.00 34.00 13.22
N ALA A 587 -1.44 33.50 12.11
CA ALA A 587 -0.12 33.95 11.66
C ALA A 587 -0.15 35.41 11.15
N HIS A 588 -1.32 35.92 10.77
CA HIS A 588 -1.48 37.32 10.35
C HIS A 588 -1.43 38.28 11.56
N PRO A 589 -0.62 39.35 11.53
CA PRO A 589 -0.43 40.27 12.66
C PRO A 589 -1.68 40.99 13.15
N THR A 590 -2.71 41.09 12.30
CA THR A 590 -3.97 41.80 12.56
C THR A 590 -5.03 40.95 13.25
N THR A 591 -4.81 39.65 13.39
CA THR A 591 -5.77 38.70 13.96
C THR A 591 -5.39 38.33 15.38
N SER A 592 -6.39 37.96 16.18
CA SER A 592 -6.19 37.44 17.54
C SER A 592 -6.94 36.13 17.71
N TRP A 593 -6.78 35.49 18.87
CA TRP A 593 -7.57 34.30 19.21
C TRP A 593 -9.08 34.55 19.14
N ASP A 594 -9.53 35.81 19.32
CA ASP A 594 -10.94 36.19 19.23
C ASP A 594 -11.49 36.15 17.79
N SER A 595 -10.61 36.09 16.79
CA SER A 595 -10.98 35.86 15.38
C SER A 595 -11.36 34.39 15.10
N ILE A 596 -11.01 33.48 16.01
CA ILE A 596 -11.49 32.09 15.97
C ILE A 596 -12.84 32.07 16.68
N ASP A 597 -13.85 31.46 16.02
CA ASP A 597 -15.22 31.33 16.49
C ASP A 597 -15.34 31.19 18.03
N PRO A 598 -15.87 32.22 18.74
CA PRO A 598 -15.87 32.26 20.20
C PRO A 598 -16.83 31.25 20.84
N ASP A 599 -17.75 30.66 20.06
CA ASP A 599 -18.72 29.65 20.53
C ASP A 599 -18.16 28.20 20.46
N ASP A 600 -16.89 28.01 20.08
CA ASP A 600 -16.25 26.69 20.01
C ASP A 600 -15.35 26.39 21.23
N GLU A 601 -15.78 25.44 22.06
CA GLU A 601 -14.95 24.88 23.13
C GLU A 601 -13.90 23.93 22.54
N MET A 602 -12.74 24.49 22.15
CA MET A 602 -11.56 23.69 21.82
C MET A 602 -10.86 23.22 23.10
N VAL A 603 -10.44 21.95 23.12
CA VAL A 603 -9.66 21.35 24.21
C VAL A 603 -8.31 22.06 24.34
N GLU A 604 -7.72 22.07 25.54
CA GLU A 604 -6.46 22.77 25.81
C GLU A 604 -5.31 22.33 24.87
N ASP A 605 -5.19 21.03 24.56
CA ASP A 605 -4.18 20.51 23.63
C ASP A 605 -4.35 21.06 22.21
N ASP A 606 -5.59 21.14 21.73
CA ASP A 606 -5.94 21.73 20.43
C ASP A 606 -5.62 23.22 20.35
N VAL A 607 -5.96 23.98 21.39
CA VAL A 607 -5.66 25.42 21.48
C VAL A 607 -4.15 25.67 21.39
N LYS A 608 -3.36 24.87 22.12
CA LYS A 608 -1.89 24.97 22.12
C LYS A 608 -1.31 24.56 20.76
N SER A 609 -1.88 23.55 20.11
CA SER A 609 -1.47 23.10 18.78
C SER A 609 -1.63 24.19 17.72
N VAL A 610 -2.79 24.86 17.70
CA VAL A 610 -3.06 25.95 16.74
C VAL A 610 -2.12 27.13 16.95
N LYS A 611 -1.82 27.51 18.21
CA LYS A 611 -0.86 28.59 18.51
C LYS A 611 0.57 28.24 18.09
N MET A 612 0.98 26.97 18.25
CA MET A 612 2.25 26.47 17.75
C MET A 612 2.34 26.52 16.23
N PHE A 613 1.28 26.11 15.52
CA PHE A 613 1.20 26.23 14.06
C PHE A 613 1.32 27.69 13.62
N ALA A 614 0.57 28.60 14.23
CA ALA A 614 0.63 30.02 13.91
C ALA A 614 2.05 30.60 14.06
N ALA A 615 2.74 30.29 15.17
CA ALA A 615 4.11 30.75 15.38
C ALA A 615 5.12 30.16 14.37
N LEU A 616 4.96 28.89 13.99
CA LEU A 616 5.81 28.23 12.99
C LEU A 616 5.57 28.76 11.57
N ILE A 617 4.31 29.05 11.22
CA ILE A 617 3.92 29.64 9.94
C ILE A 617 4.47 31.07 9.84
N ALA A 618 4.26 31.90 10.87
CA ALA A 618 4.80 33.26 10.95
C ALA A 618 6.34 33.34 11.03
N GLY A 619 7.01 32.23 11.39
CA GLY A 619 8.46 32.17 11.54
C GLY A 619 9.02 32.75 12.85
N ASP A 620 8.17 32.93 13.86
CA ASP A 620 8.56 33.43 15.18
C ASP A 620 9.10 32.30 16.07
N THR A 621 10.41 32.06 15.98
CA THR A 621 11.10 31.03 16.78
C THR A 621 11.08 31.31 18.29
N GLU A 622 10.97 32.58 18.71
CA GLU A 622 10.91 32.94 20.14
C GLU A 622 9.55 32.59 20.73
N ALA A 623 8.47 32.90 20.00
CA ALA A 623 7.11 32.50 20.39
C ALA A 623 6.99 30.97 20.48
N VAL A 624 7.56 30.23 19.53
CA VAL A 624 7.60 28.76 19.59
C VAL A 624 8.28 28.28 20.87
N ARG A 625 9.49 28.76 21.17
CA ARG A 625 10.23 28.36 22.40
C ARG A 625 9.48 28.69 23.69
N LYS A 626 8.74 29.80 23.72
CA LYS A 626 7.94 30.21 24.88
C LYS A 626 6.72 29.30 25.09
N GLN A 627 6.06 28.89 24.01
CA GLN A 627 4.83 28.09 24.07
C GLN A 627 5.11 26.59 24.25
N PHE A 628 6.24 26.11 23.74
CA PHE A 628 6.60 24.69 23.66
C PHE A 628 6.51 23.92 25.00
N PRO A 629 7.04 24.42 26.15
CA PRO A 629 6.92 23.70 27.41
C PRO A 629 5.48 23.49 27.86
N SER A 630 4.61 24.49 27.64
CA SER A 630 3.19 24.38 28.01
C SER A 630 2.43 23.41 27.11
N PHE A 631 2.83 23.31 25.84
CA PHE A 631 2.30 22.34 24.89
C PHE A 631 2.67 20.90 25.28
N LEU A 632 3.94 20.64 25.61
CA LEU A 632 4.37 19.31 26.05
C LEU A 632 3.66 18.86 27.34
N ALA A 633 3.45 19.78 28.28
CA ALA A 633 2.73 19.49 29.51
C ALA A 633 1.27 19.08 29.26
N ALA A 634 0.60 19.69 28.27
CA ALA A 634 -0.78 19.35 27.91
C ALA A 634 -0.91 17.97 27.24
N LEU A 635 0.15 17.47 26.59
CA LEU A 635 0.13 16.21 25.84
C LEU A 635 0.58 14.98 26.63
N ARG A 636 1.46 15.15 27.62
CA ARG A 636 2.17 14.03 28.27
C ARG A 636 1.27 12.93 28.81
N ASP A 637 0.12 13.31 29.38
CA ASP A 637 -0.83 12.41 30.01
C ASP A 637 -1.94 11.94 29.05
N LYS A 638 -1.79 12.18 27.74
CA LYS A 638 -2.79 11.83 26.73
C LYS A 638 -2.43 10.54 25.99
N ASN A 639 -3.45 9.73 25.69
CA ASN A 639 -3.30 8.49 24.95
C ASN A 639 -2.92 8.77 23.48
N LEU A 640 -1.84 8.13 23.03
CA LEU A 640 -1.44 8.05 21.62
C LEU A 640 -1.75 6.68 21.00
N LEU A 641 -1.82 5.63 21.83
CA LEU A 641 -2.17 4.28 21.42
C LEU A 641 -3.68 4.17 21.14
N TYR A 642 -4.06 3.24 20.27
CA TYR A 642 -5.45 2.81 20.09
C TYR A 642 -5.52 1.34 19.67
N ILE A 643 -6.69 0.73 19.86
CA ILE A 643 -7.00 -0.61 19.34
C ILE A 643 -7.68 -0.42 17.97
N PRO A 644 -7.26 -1.11 16.89
CA PRO A 644 -7.91 -1.02 15.59
C PRO A 644 -9.35 -1.55 15.61
N LEU A 645 -10.19 -1.10 14.67
CA LEU A 645 -11.57 -1.59 14.55
C LEU A 645 -11.64 -3.11 14.33
N SER A 646 -10.68 -3.67 13.59
CA SER A 646 -10.58 -5.13 13.35
C SER A 646 -10.36 -5.96 14.62
N ARG A 647 -9.98 -5.30 15.74
CA ARG A 647 -9.80 -5.90 17.06
C ARG A 647 -10.83 -5.38 18.08
N GLY A 648 -11.89 -4.71 17.62
CA GLY A 648 -12.97 -4.20 18.47
C GLY A 648 -12.65 -2.89 19.20
N GLY A 649 -11.73 -2.07 18.68
CA GLY A 649 -11.43 -0.76 19.28
C GLY A 649 -12.55 0.26 19.17
N ASP A 650 -12.56 1.25 20.07
CA ASP A 650 -13.55 2.33 20.05
C ASP A 650 -13.24 3.36 18.94
N PRO A 651 -14.16 3.59 17.99
CA PRO A 651 -13.96 4.55 16.89
C PRO A 651 -13.57 5.97 17.32
N VAL A 652 -14.11 6.47 18.44
CA VAL A 652 -13.88 7.84 18.90
C VAL A 652 -12.47 7.97 19.49
N LYS A 653 -12.01 6.97 20.25
CA LYS A 653 -10.63 6.88 20.74
C LYS A 653 -9.62 6.80 19.60
N ILE A 654 -9.93 6.06 18.54
CA ILE A 654 -9.11 5.99 17.32
C ILE A 654 -9.01 7.38 16.67
N TYR A 655 -10.15 8.07 16.51
CA TYR A 655 -10.20 9.43 15.96
C TYR A 655 -9.31 10.40 16.76
N VAL A 656 -9.46 10.45 18.08
CA VAL A 656 -8.69 11.36 18.95
C VAL A 656 -7.18 11.04 18.91
N ALA A 657 -6.80 9.75 18.95
CA ALA A 657 -5.39 9.34 18.88
C ALA A 657 -4.75 9.74 17.54
N ARG A 658 -5.42 9.46 16.40
CA ARG A 658 -4.94 9.84 15.06
C ARG A 658 -4.86 11.36 14.89
N LEU A 659 -5.78 12.08 15.50
CA LEU A 659 -5.81 13.54 15.44
C LEU A 659 -4.61 14.17 16.20
N ARG A 660 -4.19 13.59 17.33
CA ARG A 660 -2.94 13.98 18.03
C ARG A 660 -1.70 13.58 17.25
N GLN A 661 -1.69 12.38 16.69
CA GLN A 661 -0.61 11.91 15.83
C GLN A 661 -0.37 12.87 14.66
N ARG A 662 -1.42 13.38 14.04
CA ARG A 662 -1.33 14.33 12.92
C ARG A 662 -0.62 15.63 13.34
N VAL A 663 -0.97 16.19 14.49
CA VAL A 663 -0.30 17.37 15.06
C VAL A 663 1.18 17.11 15.30
N LEU A 664 1.50 16.00 15.98
CA LEU A 664 2.88 15.61 16.26
C LEU A 664 3.66 15.48 14.94
N ARG A 665 3.08 14.84 13.92
CA ARG A 665 3.73 14.66 12.61
C ARG A 665 4.05 15.99 11.93
N HIS A 666 3.14 16.96 11.92
CA HIS A 666 3.39 18.30 11.39
C HIS A 666 4.53 18.99 12.15
N LEU A 667 4.51 18.97 13.48
CA LEU A 667 5.55 19.59 14.30
C LEU A 667 6.93 18.91 14.12
N MET A 668 6.97 17.58 13.99
CA MET A 668 8.21 16.84 13.69
C MET A 668 8.83 17.25 12.35
N LEU A 669 8.02 17.62 11.37
CA LEU A 669 8.48 18.12 10.07
C LEU A 669 8.91 19.59 10.13
N TRP A 670 8.18 20.42 10.87
CA TRP A 670 8.35 21.89 10.83
C TRP A 670 9.39 22.43 11.81
N LEU A 671 9.52 21.84 13.00
CA LEU A 671 10.50 22.29 14.01
C LEU A 671 11.95 22.21 13.49
N PRO A 672 12.40 21.09 12.87
CA PRO A 672 13.75 21.03 12.30
C PRO A 672 13.98 22.07 11.20
N ARG A 673 12.95 22.36 10.39
CA ARG A 673 13.05 23.35 9.29
C ARG A 673 13.30 24.76 9.83
N ARG A 674 12.67 25.15 10.94
CA ARG A 674 12.91 26.45 11.60
C ARG A 674 14.18 26.50 12.46
N GLY A 675 15.05 25.49 12.38
CA GLY A 675 16.29 25.42 13.15
C GLY A 675 16.08 25.10 14.65
N LEU A 676 14.98 24.43 15.01
CA LEU A 676 14.64 24.02 16.38
C LEU A 676 14.89 22.52 16.58
N ILE A 677 16.15 22.09 16.47
CA ILE A 677 16.58 20.69 16.48
C ILE A 677 16.42 20.09 17.89
N ALA A 678 16.76 20.84 18.94
CA ALA A 678 16.66 20.35 20.30
C ALA A 678 15.19 20.11 20.73
N GLU A 679 14.31 21.04 20.38
CA GLU A 679 12.87 20.95 20.61
C GLU A 679 12.26 19.77 19.84
N ALA A 680 12.66 19.54 18.59
CA ALA A 680 12.23 18.38 17.82
C ALA A 680 12.68 17.04 18.48
N CYS A 681 13.93 16.94 18.95
CA CYS A 681 14.39 15.76 19.71
C CYS A 681 13.59 15.56 21.01
N GLN A 682 13.25 16.64 21.72
CA GLN A 682 12.43 16.58 22.92
C GLN A 682 10.99 16.15 22.62
N LEU A 683 10.43 16.56 21.47
CA LEU A 683 9.11 16.11 21.04
C LEU A 683 9.09 14.61 20.76
N ILE A 684 10.18 14.06 20.17
CA ILE A 684 10.31 12.62 19.92
C ILE A 684 10.29 11.85 21.25
N GLU A 685 11.06 12.29 22.25
CA GLU A 685 11.02 11.67 23.58
C GLU A 685 9.64 11.78 24.23
N THR A 686 8.97 12.93 24.08
CA THR A 686 7.63 13.12 24.63
C THR A 686 6.64 12.13 24.03
N ALA A 687 6.69 11.90 22.71
CA ALA A 687 5.85 10.90 22.05
C ALA A 687 6.12 9.49 22.59
N ARG A 688 7.38 9.14 22.88
CA ARG A 688 7.73 7.87 23.53
C ARG A 688 7.16 7.77 24.94
N GLU A 689 7.28 8.84 25.74
CA GLU A 689 6.72 8.89 27.10
C GLU A 689 5.20 8.73 27.10
N MET A 690 4.49 9.36 26.15
CA MET A 690 3.03 9.24 26.03
C MET A 690 2.58 7.79 25.87
N GLU A 691 3.29 6.98 25.07
CA GLU A 691 2.97 5.55 24.91
C GLU A 691 3.36 4.71 26.14
N GLN A 692 4.46 5.06 26.81
CA GLN A 692 4.92 4.32 28.00
C GLN A 692 4.04 4.57 29.22
N LEU A 693 3.55 5.80 29.39
CA LEU A 693 2.70 6.17 30.54
C LEU A 693 1.26 5.67 30.38
N ASN A 694 0.81 5.44 29.14
CA ASN A 694 -0.57 5.08 28.83
C ASN A 694 -0.70 3.78 28.01
N PRO A 695 -0.32 2.61 28.56
CA PRO A 695 -0.41 1.34 27.84
C PRO A 695 -1.87 0.89 27.64
N ILE A 696 -2.26 0.58 26.40
CA ILE A 696 -3.60 0.10 26.05
C ILE A 696 -3.55 -1.40 25.74
N GLY A 697 -3.69 -2.24 26.76
CA GLY A 697 -3.98 -3.68 26.62
C GLY A 697 -3.14 -4.48 25.61
N VAL A 698 -3.62 -5.68 25.25
CA VAL A 698 -3.03 -6.49 24.19
C VAL A 698 -3.68 -6.11 22.86
N GLY A 699 -2.86 -5.81 21.85
CA GLY A 699 -3.34 -5.54 20.50
C GLY A 699 -3.47 -4.06 20.11
N ALA A 700 -3.01 -3.14 20.96
CA ALA A 700 -2.84 -1.74 20.56
C ALA A 700 -1.77 -1.57 19.48
N VAL A 701 -1.96 -0.53 18.66
CA VAL A 701 -1.01 -0.09 17.65
C VAL A 701 -0.19 1.07 18.21
N THR A 702 1.14 0.95 18.11
CA THR A 702 2.04 2.09 18.36
C THR A 702 2.12 2.97 17.12
N GLU A 703 2.08 4.27 17.33
CA GLU A 703 2.27 5.27 16.27
C GLU A 703 3.65 5.94 16.37
N PHE A 704 4.39 5.68 17.47
CA PHE A 704 5.74 6.18 17.69
C PHE A 704 6.69 5.81 16.55
N ASP A 705 6.60 4.60 16.00
CA ASP A 705 7.45 4.16 14.88
C ASP A 705 7.39 5.13 13.69
N GLY A 706 6.18 5.50 13.29
CA GLY A 706 5.93 6.43 12.19
C GLY A 706 6.36 7.86 12.53
N LEU A 707 6.08 8.33 13.75
CA LEU A 707 6.47 9.66 14.21
C LEU A 707 8.00 9.81 14.30
N PHE A 708 8.69 8.80 14.84
CA PHE A 708 10.14 8.76 14.92
C PHE A 708 10.75 8.76 13.52
N GLN A 709 10.25 7.92 12.59
CA GLN A 709 10.77 7.88 11.21
C GLN A 709 10.67 9.26 10.55
N VAL A 710 9.53 9.93 10.66
CA VAL A 710 9.29 11.26 10.06
C VAL A 710 10.20 12.31 10.70
N GLY A 711 10.22 12.39 12.04
CA GLY A 711 11.04 13.36 12.76
C GLY A 711 12.54 13.14 12.55
N PHE A 712 13.00 11.89 12.58
CA PHE A 712 14.41 11.56 12.34
C PHE A 712 14.86 11.95 10.93
N ARG A 713 14.08 11.61 9.89
CA ARG A 713 14.38 12.02 8.52
C ARG A 713 14.39 13.54 8.36
N ALA A 714 13.45 14.25 8.97
CA ALA A 714 13.38 15.72 8.93
C ALA A 714 14.59 16.37 9.63
N LEU A 715 15.03 15.83 10.77
CA LEU A 715 16.24 16.26 11.48
C LEU A 715 17.49 16.07 10.62
N VAL A 716 17.68 14.89 10.04
CA VAL A 716 18.81 14.61 9.14
C VAL A 716 18.77 15.55 7.93
N ALA A 717 17.60 15.73 7.30
CA ALA A 717 17.45 16.61 6.14
C ALA A 717 17.80 18.07 6.47
N SER A 718 17.36 18.59 7.62
CA SER A 718 17.68 19.96 8.06
C SER A 718 19.18 20.16 8.36
N ILE A 719 19.84 19.17 8.97
CA ILE A 719 21.30 19.21 9.21
C ILE A 719 22.06 19.18 7.88
N VAL A 720 21.70 18.27 6.98
CA VAL A 720 22.31 18.16 5.65
C VAL A 720 22.20 19.49 4.90
N GLU A 721 21.03 20.11 4.94
CA GLU A 721 20.81 21.39 4.28
C GLU A 721 21.62 22.53 4.91
N SER A 722 21.60 22.63 6.23
CA SER A 722 22.34 23.65 6.96
C SER A 722 23.84 23.57 6.66
N VAL A 723 24.41 22.36 6.61
CA VAL A 723 25.82 22.16 6.22
C VAL A 723 26.06 22.55 4.77
N ARG A 724 25.17 22.15 3.84
CA ARG A 724 25.28 22.50 2.41
C ARG A 724 25.33 24.02 2.20
N ILE A 725 24.37 24.76 2.76
CA ILE A 725 24.28 26.22 2.63
C ILE A 725 25.52 26.89 3.24
N ASN A 726 26.02 26.41 4.39
CA ASN A 726 27.22 26.96 5.02
C ASN A 726 28.49 26.74 4.18
N CYS A 727 28.60 25.60 3.48
CA CYS A 727 29.73 25.33 2.60
C CYS A 727 29.68 26.20 1.33
N GLU A 728 28.49 26.37 0.74
CA GLU A 728 28.26 27.25 -0.42
C GLU A 728 28.54 28.73 -0.10
N ALA A 729 28.16 29.19 1.09
CA ALA A 729 28.39 30.58 1.52
C ALA A 729 29.88 30.93 1.75
N ASN A 730 30.76 29.94 1.89
CA ASN A 730 32.17 30.13 2.23
C ASN A 730 33.15 29.99 1.06
N GLN A 731 32.72 29.65 -0.17
CA GLN A 731 33.62 29.38 -1.31
C GLN A 731 33.10 29.93 -2.66
N ASP A 732 33.98 30.63 -3.42
CA ASP A 732 33.77 31.03 -4.83
C ASP A 732 34.11 29.90 -5.84
N GLU A 733 34.60 28.74 -5.35
CA GLU A 733 34.99 27.55 -6.13
C GLU A 733 34.04 26.36 -5.88
N PRO A 734 33.93 25.37 -6.80
CA PRO A 734 33.04 24.22 -6.64
C PRO A 734 33.40 23.42 -5.37
N VAL A 735 32.39 23.21 -4.51
CA VAL A 735 32.52 22.62 -3.18
C VAL A 735 33.11 21.20 -3.25
N ASP A 736 34.16 20.92 -2.49
CA ASP A 736 34.68 19.55 -2.30
C ASP A 736 33.70 18.75 -1.44
N GLU A 737 33.01 17.79 -2.05
CA GLU A 737 32.04 16.91 -1.39
C GLU A 737 32.65 16.13 -0.21
N LYS A 738 33.97 15.89 -0.24
CA LYS A 738 34.67 15.26 0.90
C LYS A 738 34.73 16.16 2.11
N ALA A 739 34.89 17.48 1.93
CA ALA A 739 34.88 18.43 3.03
C ALA A 739 33.49 18.51 3.67
N ILE A 740 32.41 18.48 2.86
CA ILE A 740 31.03 18.37 3.38
C ILE A 740 30.89 17.09 4.20
N ALA A 741 31.38 15.95 3.69
CA ALA A 741 31.27 14.67 4.37
C ALA A 741 32.02 14.64 5.72
N ASP A 742 33.22 15.24 5.78
CA ASP A 742 34.05 15.30 6.99
C ASP A 742 33.36 16.09 8.12
N ASP A 743 32.64 17.17 7.80
CA ASP A 743 31.87 17.94 8.79
C ASP A 743 30.51 17.31 9.13
N LEU A 744 29.86 16.68 8.15
CA LEU A 744 28.51 16.14 8.27
C LEU A 744 28.46 14.81 9.04
N ILE A 745 29.39 13.87 8.78
CA ILE A 745 29.37 12.53 9.38
C ILE A 745 29.41 12.59 10.92
N PRO A 746 30.29 13.38 11.57
CA PRO A 746 30.31 13.49 13.02
C PRO A 746 28.99 14.03 13.62
N LEU A 747 28.33 14.96 12.92
CA LEU A 747 27.02 15.51 13.34
C LEU A 747 25.94 14.43 13.26
N LEU A 748 25.91 13.65 12.17
CA LEU A 748 24.96 12.57 11.98
C LEU A 748 25.19 11.40 12.93
N GLU A 749 26.44 11.02 13.21
CA GLU A 749 26.76 10.02 14.23
C GLU A 749 26.24 10.46 15.59
N ARG A 750 26.46 11.71 16.00
CA ARG A 750 25.96 12.24 17.28
C ARG A 750 24.44 12.30 17.37
N LEU A 751 23.76 12.71 16.30
CA LEU A 751 22.29 12.70 16.26
C LEU A 751 21.76 11.27 16.37
N THR A 752 22.32 10.37 15.55
CA THR A 752 21.91 8.96 15.52
C THR A 752 22.15 8.30 16.87
N GLU A 753 23.31 8.49 17.51
CA GLU A 753 23.58 7.97 18.85
C GLU A 753 22.57 8.47 19.90
N THR A 754 22.20 9.75 19.82
CA THR A 754 21.28 10.37 20.79
C THR A 754 19.87 9.75 20.67
N LEU A 755 19.36 9.59 19.45
CA LEU A 755 18.00 9.10 19.21
C LEU A 755 17.92 7.56 19.14
N LEU A 756 19.03 6.86 18.86
CA LEU A 756 19.08 5.40 18.84
C LEU A 756 18.81 4.82 20.23
N GLY A 757 19.25 5.48 21.31
CA GLY A 757 18.93 5.05 22.67
C GLY A 757 17.42 4.94 22.90
N SER A 758 16.66 5.93 22.42
CA SER A 758 15.21 5.99 22.52
C SER A 758 14.51 4.99 21.61
N TRP A 759 15.01 4.83 20.39
CA TRP A 759 14.54 3.81 19.45
C TRP A 759 14.70 2.40 20.03
N LEU A 760 15.86 2.09 20.61
CA LEU A 760 16.13 0.78 21.22
C LEU A 760 15.24 0.53 22.45
N ALA A 761 15.01 1.57 23.28
CA ALA A 761 14.11 1.47 24.42
C ALA A 761 12.67 1.17 23.99
N HIS A 762 12.18 1.82 22.94
CA HIS A 762 10.86 1.53 22.36
C HIS A 762 10.80 0.14 21.71
N SER A 763 11.82 -0.23 20.94
CA SER A 763 11.87 -1.55 20.28
C SER A 763 11.79 -2.70 21.29
N GLN A 764 12.31 -2.55 22.51
CA GLN A 764 12.23 -3.60 23.54
C GLN A 764 10.81 -3.80 24.09
N THR A 765 9.96 -2.77 24.05
CA THR A 765 8.56 -2.88 24.50
C THR A 765 7.65 -3.47 23.43
N LEU A 766 8.08 -3.47 22.17
CA LEU A 766 7.29 -3.91 21.02
C LEU A 766 7.56 -5.37 20.65
N ARG A 767 6.50 -6.13 20.36
CA ARG A 767 6.56 -7.48 19.78
C ARG A 767 6.45 -7.39 18.26
N LEU A 768 7.52 -7.76 17.55
CA LEU A 768 7.56 -7.70 16.07
C LEU A 768 6.93 -8.91 15.42
N SER A 769 6.99 -10.07 16.08
CA SER A 769 6.44 -11.32 15.54
C SER A 769 5.86 -12.19 16.65
N PRO A 770 4.81 -12.99 16.34
CA PRO A 770 4.26 -13.94 17.26
C PRO A 770 5.31 -14.90 17.83
N LEU A 771 6.26 -15.32 17.00
CA LEU A 771 7.29 -16.31 17.31
C LEU A 771 8.31 -15.87 18.38
N GLU A 772 8.35 -14.58 18.72
CA GLU A 772 9.22 -14.09 19.80
C GLU A 772 8.83 -14.65 21.17
N THR A 773 7.55 -15.04 21.34
CA THR A 773 7.05 -15.70 22.56
C THR A 773 7.66 -17.08 22.82
N VAL A 774 8.12 -17.75 21.76
CA VAL A 774 8.75 -19.07 21.78
C VAL A 774 10.26 -18.99 21.47
N THR A 775 10.88 -17.84 21.75
CA THR A 775 12.34 -17.70 21.66
C THR A 775 13.04 -18.59 22.70
N ASP A 776 12.41 -18.80 23.86
CA ASP A 776 12.87 -19.71 24.92
C ASP A 776 12.88 -21.17 24.41
N PRO A 777 14.02 -21.89 24.50
CA PRO A 777 14.11 -23.31 24.14
C PRO A 777 13.06 -24.21 24.77
N LYS A 778 12.61 -23.94 26.00
CA LYS A 778 11.61 -24.78 26.68
C LYS A 778 10.22 -24.66 26.06
N LYS A 779 9.77 -23.41 25.84
CA LYS A 779 8.46 -23.14 25.19
C LYS A 779 8.45 -23.64 23.75
N TRP A 780 9.59 -23.52 23.06
CA TRP A 780 9.76 -24.07 21.72
C TRP A 780 9.59 -25.60 21.69
N ALA A 781 10.23 -26.31 22.62
CA ALA A 781 10.11 -27.77 22.70
C ALA A 781 8.64 -28.20 22.90
N GLN A 782 7.90 -27.50 23.76
CA GLN A 782 6.47 -27.76 24.00
C GLN A 782 5.61 -27.54 22.73
N LEU A 783 5.89 -26.48 21.97
CA LEU A 783 5.19 -26.24 20.70
C LEU A 783 5.51 -27.33 19.67
N VAL A 784 6.78 -27.75 19.56
CA VAL A 784 7.19 -28.81 18.63
C VAL A 784 6.54 -30.14 18.99
N GLU A 785 6.43 -30.48 20.28
CA GLU A 785 5.72 -31.68 20.74
C GLU A 785 4.24 -31.63 20.36
N PHE A 786 3.57 -30.49 20.58
CA PHE A 786 2.19 -30.30 20.18
C PHE A 786 1.99 -30.47 18.67
N ILE A 787 2.82 -29.83 17.84
CA ILE A 787 2.72 -29.93 16.37
C ILE A 787 2.93 -31.37 15.89
N LYS A 788 3.89 -32.09 16.47
CA LYS A 788 4.14 -33.49 16.09
C LYS A 788 3.00 -34.43 16.47
N GLU A 789 2.30 -34.13 17.56
CA GLU A 789 1.24 -34.98 18.09
C GLU A 789 -0.13 -34.71 17.46
N TYR A 790 -0.44 -33.43 17.19
CA TYR A 790 -1.78 -32.99 16.77
C TYR A 790 -1.81 -32.27 15.42
N GLY A 791 -0.66 -31.94 14.81
CA GLY A 791 -0.59 -31.04 13.66
C GLY A 791 -1.19 -31.57 12.35
N ASP A 792 -1.39 -32.89 12.21
CA ASP A 792 -2.05 -33.49 11.06
C ASP A 792 -3.51 -33.86 11.44
N PRO A 793 -4.56 -33.36 10.75
CA PRO A 793 -4.56 -32.60 9.49
C PRO A 793 -4.66 -31.07 9.60
N ILE A 794 -4.76 -30.51 10.81
CA ILE A 794 -5.05 -29.06 11.04
C ILE A 794 -4.00 -28.10 10.48
N PHE A 795 -2.74 -28.51 10.32
CA PHE A 795 -1.67 -27.68 9.75
C PHE A 795 -1.28 -28.09 8.31
N THR A 796 -2.20 -28.72 7.58
CA THR A 796 -1.99 -29.05 6.16
C THR A 796 -2.33 -27.88 5.25
N GLN A 797 -1.74 -27.85 4.04
CA GLN A 797 -2.01 -26.83 3.03
C GLN A 797 -3.50 -26.69 2.67
N MET A 798 -4.22 -27.80 2.71
CA MET A 798 -5.67 -27.89 2.49
C MET A 798 -6.46 -27.03 3.48
N PHE A 799 -6.06 -27.02 4.76
CA PHE A 799 -6.77 -26.33 5.82
C PHE A 799 -6.30 -24.87 5.98
N LEU A 800 -4.99 -24.64 5.82
CA LEU A 800 -4.32 -23.34 6.02
C LEU A 800 -4.57 -22.34 4.88
N GLN A 801 -5.79 -22.29 4.34
CA GLN A 801 -6.21 -21.22 3.45
C GLN A 801 -6.43 -19.93 4.24
N LEU A 802 -5.99 -18.80 3.67
CA LEU A 802 -5.93 -17.52 4.37
C LEU A 802 -7.28 -17.06 4.96
N GLY A 803 -8.38 -17.27 4.23
CA GLY A 803 -9.73 -16.92 4.69
C GLY A 803 -10.16 -17.70 5.92
N ASN A 804 -9.92 -19.01 5.94
CA ASN A 804 -10.26 -19.88 7.07
C ASN A 804 -9.48 -19.48 8.32
N VAL A 805 -8.17 -19.24 8.18
CA VAL A 805 -7.31 -18.87 9.31
C VAL A 805 -7.74 -17.53 9.92
N ARG A 806 -8.07 -16.52 9.10
CA ARG A 806 -8.56 -15.21 9.58
C ARG A 806 -9.89 -15.31 10.31
N ALA A 807 -10.84 -16.07 9.76
CA ALA A 807 -12.14 -16.27 10.39
C ALA A 807 -12.02 -16.94 11.78
N ILE A 808 -11.19 -17.98 11.88
CA ILE A 808 -10.95 -18.71 13.14
C ILE A 808 -10.28 -17.80 14.19
N LEU A 809 -9.24 -17.05 13.81
CA LEU A 809 -8.57 -16.15 14.75
C LEU A 809 -9.49 -15.05 15.26
N HIS A 810 -10.36 -14.50 14.41
CA HIS A 810 -11.31 -13.46 14.82
C HIS A 810 -12.39 -13.99 15.77
N GLN A 811 -12.91 -15.20 15.53
CA GLN A 811 -13.91 -15.81 16.41
C GLN A 811 -13.30 -16.32 17.72
N GLY A 812 -11.98 -16.48 17.75
CA GLY A 812 -11.27 -17.16 18.82
C GLY A 812 -11.17 -18.65 18.54
N VAL A 813 -9.94 -19.16 18.61
CA VAL A 813 -9.66 -20.59 18.36
C VAL A 813 -10.42 -21.47 19.35
N GLY A 814 -10.60 -21.04 20.60
CA GLY A 814 -11.36 -21.79 21.61
C GLY A 814 -12.83 -21.97 21.22
N VAL A 815 -13.50 -20.87 20.86
CA VAL A 815 -14.91 -20.86 20.44
C VAL A 815 -15.11 -21.69 19.17
N TRP A 816 -14.17 -21.59 18.23
CA TRP A 816 -14.18 -22.43 17.04
C TRP A 816 -14.06 -23.92 17.37
N LEU A 817 -13.15 -24.31 18.27
CA LEU A 817 -13.00 -25.71 18.70
C LEU A 817 -14.28 -26.24 19.35
N GLU A 818 -14.95 -25.44 20.17
CA GLU A 818 -16.24 -25.79 20.79
C GLU A 818 -17.33 -26.00 19.74
N ARG A 819 -17.42 -25.10 18.76
CA ARG A 819 -18.43 -25.20 17.69
C ARG A 819 -18.24 -26.44 16.81
N VAL A 820 -17.01 -26.75 16.42
CA VAL A 820 -16.71 -27.94 15.62
C VAL A 820 -17.08 -29.24 16.38
N LEU A 821 -16.94 -29.24 17.71
CA LEU A 821 -17.37 -30.37 18.55
C LEU A 821 -18.89 -30.48 18.65
N GLU A 822 -19.61 -29.36 18.71
CA GLU A 822 -21.09 -29.35 18.79
C GLU A 822 -21.74 -29.80 17.47
N GLU A 823 -21.16 -29.44 16.33
CA GLU A 823 -21.75 -29.65 15.01
C GLU A 823 -21.38 -30.99 14.37
N GLY A 824 -20.27 -31.61 14.81
CA GLY A 824 -19.87 -32.94 14.35
C GLY A 824 -19.40 -32.98 12.89
N ASP A 825 -18.46 -32.10 12.52
CA ASP A 825 -17.89 -32.07 11.16
C ASP A 825 -17.09 -33.35 10.85
N ASP A 826 -17.60 -34.16 9.90
CA ASP A 826 -17.02 -35.42 9.43
C ASP A 826 -15.53 -35.30 9.05
N GLN A 827 -15.06 -34.10 8.67
CA GLN A 827 -13.66 -33.88 8.30
C GLN A 827 -12.69 -33.92 9.50
N PHE A 828 -13.16 -33.61 10.71
CA PHE A 828 -12.30 -33.46 11.90
C PHE A 828 -12.61 -34.44 13.03
N CYS A 829 -13.82 -35.00 13.08
CA CYS A 829 -14.26 -35.93 14.15
C CYS A 829 -13.33 -37.14 14.33
N ASP A 830 -12.71 -37.66 13.27
CA ASP A 830 -11.81 -38.83 13.34
C ASP A 830 -10.37 -38.50 13.77
N THR A 831 -10.02 -37.23 13.92
CA THR A 831 -8.64 -36.82 14.20
C THR A 831 -8.25 -37.04 15.67
N LYS A 832 -6.95 -37.12 15.96
CA LYS A 832 -6.46 -37.35 17.33
C LYS A 832 -6.77 -36.17 18.26
N LEU A 833 -6.65 -34.94 17.76
CA LEU A 833 -6.89 -33.72 18.54
C LEU A 833 -8.31 -33.70 19.11
N PHE A 834 -9.31 -33.91 18.27
CA PHE A 834 -10.71 -33.82 18.68
C PHE A 834 -11.10 -34.98 19.60
N ARG A 835 -10.59 -36.20 19.38
CA ARG A 835 -10.76 -37.33 20.32
C ARG A 835 -10.15 -37.07 21.69
N ASP A 836 -8.98 -36.46 21.75
CA ASP A 836 -8.32 -36.15 23.03
C ASP A 836 -8.99 -34.98 23.76
N ILE A 837 -9.66 -34.06 23.04
CA ILE A 837 -10.49 -33.02 23.63
C ILE A 837 -11.82 -33.60 24.15
N GLU A 838 -12.50 -34.41 23.35
CA GLU A 838 -13.77 -35.05 23.70
C GLU A 838 -13.63 -36.01 24.90
N SER A 839 -12.52 -36.75 24.97
CA SER A 839 -12.19 -37.62 26.11
C SER A 839 -11.68 -36.87 27.35
N GLY A 840 -11.45 -35.56 27.25
CA GLY A 840 -10.94 -34.71 28.34
C GLY A 840 -9.45 -34.86 28.63
N ALA A 841 -8.69 -35.59 27.80
CA ALA A 841 -7.23 -35.72 27.90
C ALA A 841 -6.52 -34.38 27.61
N LEU A 842 -7.10 -33.55 26.72
CA LEU A 842 -6.64 -32.22 26.39
C LEU A 842 -7.72 -31.18 26.69
N LYS A 843 -7.36 -30.10 27.39
CA LYS A 843 -8.27 -28.96 27.59
C LYS A 843 -8.19 -28.01 26.41
N ILE A 844 -9.32 -27.44 25.99
CA ILE A 844 -9.41 -26.45 24.89
C ILE A 844 -8.45 -25.29 25.12
N SER A 845 -8.40 -24.74 26.33
CA SER A 845 -7.47 -23.64 26.70
C SER A 845 -5.97 -23.98 26.56
N ARG A 846 -5.60 -25.26 26.53
CA ARG A 846 -4.23 -25.71 26.25
C ARG A 846 -3.95 -25.88 24.75
N ALA A 847 -4.98 -26.18 23.95
CA ALA A 847 -4.86 -26.30 22.49
C ALA A 847 -4.92 -24.94 21.78
N GLU A 848 -5.69 -24.01 22.35
CA GLU A 848 -5.92 -22.66 21.82
C GLU A 848 -4.62 -21.90 21.53
N ARG A 849 -3.73 -21.80 22.52
CA ARG A 849 -2.49 -20.99 22.41
C ARG A 849 -1.53 -21.50 21.33
N PRO A 850 -1.17 -22.80 21.27
CA PRO A 850 -0.35 -23.33 20.18
C PRO A 850 -0.95 -23.12 18.79
N ILE A 851 -2.25 -23.35 18.61
CA ILE A 851 -2.92 -23.20 17.31
C ILE A 851 -2.95 -21.73 16.90
N ALA A 852 -3.35 -20.82 17.80
CA ALA A 852 -3.34 -19.39 17.54
C ALA A 852 -1.93 -18.91 17.13
N LEU A 853 -0.88 -19.34 17.85
CA LEU A 853 0.50 -18.97 17.54
C LEU A 853 0.95 -19.44 16.14
N VAL A 854 0.58 -20.65 15.73
CA VAL A 854 0.91 -21.17 14.39
C VAL A 854 0.15 -20.38 13.31
N TYR A 855 -1.13 -20.11 13.53
CA TYR A 855 -1.99 -19.37 12.59
C TYR A 855 -1.54 -17.92 12.43
N GLU A 856 -1.26 -17.22 13.54
CA GLU A 856 -0.69 -15.88 13.53
C GLU A 856 0.65 -15.85 12.78
N ALA A 857 1.56 -16.80 13.07
CA ALA A 857 2.86 -16.87 12.41
C ALA A 857 2.77 -17.14 10.90
N LEU A 858 1.77 -17.90 10.44
CA LEU A 858 1.55 -18.19 9.03
C LEU A 858 0.95 -16.99 8.28
N ILE A 859 0.06 -16.23 8.93
CA ILE A 859 -0.49 -14.99 8.36
C ILE A 859 0.61 -13.94 8.21
N ASP A 860 1.44 -13.75 9.25
CA ASP A 860 2.51 -12.76 9.25
C ASP A 860 3.63 -13.08 8.24
N HIS A 861 3.80 -14.36 7.89
CA HIS A 861 4.86 -14.86 7.01
C HIS A 861 4.31 -15.65 5.81
N HIS A 862 3.26 -15.11 5.17
CA HIS A 862 2.55 -15.81 4.10
C HIS A 862 3.42 -16.05 2.84
N ALA A 863 4.26 -15.09 2.45
CA ALA A 863 5.16 -15.23 1.30
C ALA A 863 6.17 -16.39 1.51
N GLU A 864 6.72 -16.50 2.72
CA GLU A 864 7.61 -17.60 3.10
C GLU A 864 6.87 -18.93 3.18
N TYR A 865 5.59 -18.92 3.54
CA TYR A 865 4.74 -20.10 3.53
C TYR A 865 4.46 -20.61 2.10
N LEU A 866 4.27 -19.71 1.12
CA LEU A 866 4.16 -20.09 -0.29
C LEU A 866 5.46 -20.71 -0.83
N ASP A 867 6.62 -20.19 -0.41
CA ASP A 867 7.91 -20.82 -0.69
C ASP A 867 7.99 -22.22 -0.09
N TYR A 868 7.66 -22.37 1.20
CA TYR A 868 7.63 -23.66 1.88
C TYR A 868 6.76 -24.68 1.12
N ASN A 869 5.58 -24.28 0.67
CA ASN A 869 4.66 -25.15 -0.08
C ASN A 869 5.14 -25.50 -1.49
N SER A 870 5.95 -24.65 -2.13
CA SER A 870 6.35 -24.82 -3.54
C SER A 870 7.72 -25.48 -3.71
N THR A 871 8.67 -25.23 -2.81
CA THR A 871 10.05 -25.72 -2.93
C THR A 871 10.34 -26.97 -2.11
N THR A 872 9.55 -27.20 -1.05
CA THR A 872 9.76 -28.31 -0.12
C THR A 872 8.78 -29.44 -0.34
N THR A 873 9.12 -30.63 0.16
CA THR A 873 8.27 -31.82 0.10
C THR A 873 7.61 -32.12 1.45
N GLN A 874 8.00 -31.36 2.48
CA GLN A 874 7.55 -31.49 3.86
C GLN A 874 6.21 -30.78 4.11
N SER A 875 5.85 -29.83 3.25
CA SER A 875 4.58 -29.08 3.29
C SER A 875 3.33 -29.93 3.17
N ASP A 876 3.43 -31.12 2.55
CA ASP A 876 2.33 -32.08 2.42
C ASP A 876 1.86 -32.62 3.78
N ARG A 877 2.61 -32.39 4.87
CA ARG A 877 2.36 -32.92 6.21
C ARG A 877 2.30 -31.83 7.28
N GLY A 878 1.16 -31.73 7.96
CA GLY A 878 0.95 -30.75 9.02
C GLY A 878 1.85 -30.94 10.25
N ASP A 879 2.24 -32.18 10.56
CA ASP A 879 3.11 -32.50 11.70
C ASP A 879 4.58 -32.07 11.53
N LEU A 880 4.97 -31.63 10.32
CA LEU A 880 6.33 -31.16 9.99
C LEU A 880 6.45 -29.63 9.94
N VAL A 881 5.34 -28.89 10.10
CA VAL A 881 5.32 -27.42 10.01
C VAL A 881 6.26 -26.74 11.02
N TYR A 882 6.60 -27.41 12.13
CA TYR A 882 7.58 -26.90 13.08
C TYR A 882 8.96 -26.63 12.45
N MET A 883 9.34 -27.36 11.39
CA MET A 883 10.61 -27.13 10.70
C MET A 883 10.60 -25.78 9.98
N PHE A 884 9.47 -25.44 9.34
CA PHE A 884 9.25 -24.13 8.73
C PHE A 884 9.27 -23.01 9.79
N LEU A 885 8.55 -23.20 10.90
CA LEU A 885 8.54 -22.22 12.00
C LEU A 885 9.94 -21.98 12.59
N ASP A 886 10.84 -22.98 12.57
CA ASP A 886 12.21 -22.79 13.03
C ASP A 886 13.02 -21.86 12.09
N PHE A 887 12.86 -21.99 10.77
CA PHE A 887 13.44 -21.04 9.81
C PHE A 887 12.89 -19.62 10.05
N LEU A 888 11.59 -19.49 10.30
CA LEU A 888 10.98 -18.20 10.66
C LEU A 888 11.55 -17.65 11.97
N ARG A 889 11.81 -18.48 12.98
CA ARG A 889 12.46 -18.03 14.24
C ARG A 889 13.86 -17.46 14.00
N LEU A 890 14.64 -18.05 13.10
CA LEU A 890 15.94 -17.50 12.72
C LEU A 890 15.76 -16.14 12.03
N ARG A 891 14.81 -16.03 11.11
CA ARG A 891 14.49 -14.78 10.42
C ARG A 891 13.99 -13.70 11.37
N VAL A 892 13.08 -14.00 12.28
CA VAL A 892 12.54 -13.05 13.27
C VAL A 892 13.66 -12.46 14.14
N ARG A 893 14.65 -13.28 14.54
CA ARG A 893 15.83 -12.79 15.26
C ARG A 893 16.69 -11.86 14.40
N TYR A 894 16.85 -12.18 13.13
CA TYR A 894 17.53 -11.31 12.16
C TYR A 894 16.78 -9.99 11.96
N GLU A 895 15.45 -10.04 11.74
CA GLU A 895 14.59 -8.84 11.59
C GLU A 895 14.64 -7.95 12.82
N ARG A 896 14.75 -8.53 14.03
CA ARG A 896 14.91 -7.73 15.25
C ARG A 896 16.18 -6.88 15.24
N ILE A 897 17.29 -7.39 14.70
CA ILE A 897 18.52 -6.61 14.53
C ILE A 897 18.36 -5.60 13.40
N ALA A 898 17.76 -6.00 12.26
CA ALA A 898 17.47 -5.09 11.16
C ALA A 898 16.59 -3.90 11.62
N TRP A 899 15.61 -4.17 12.48
CA TRP A 899 14.74 -3.18 13.09
C TRP A 899 15.51 -2.18 13.94
N ASN A 900 16.44 -2.65 14.76
CA ASN A 900 17.31 -1.79 15.56
C ASN A 900 18.21 -0.88 14.70
N LEU A 901 18.55 -1.30 13.49
CA LEU A 901 19.40 -0.54 12.56
C LEU A 901 18.63 0.49 11.72
N LYS A 902 17.29 0.52 11.74
CA LYS A 902 16.47 1.43 10.92
C LYS A 902 16.90 2.91 10.95
N PRO A 903 17.23 3.54 12.10
CA PRO A 903 17.69 4.93 12.12
C PRO A 903 18.96 5.15 11.29
N VAL A 904 19.90 4.20 11.31
CA VAL A 904 21.13 4.26 10.50
C VAL A 904 20.81 4.19 9.01
N MET A 905 19.83 3.37 8.63
CA MET A 905 19.38 3.21 7.25
C MET A 905 18.65 4.47 6.76
N TRP A 906 17.80 5.08 7.58
CA TRP A 906 17.12 6.33 7.22
C TRP A 906 18.09 7.51 7.06
N ALA A 907 19.15 7.58 7.85
CA ALA A 907 20.19 8.60 7.66
C ALA A 907 20.88 8.45 6.30
N HIS A 908 21.20 7.21 5.92
CA HIS A 908 21.77 6.90 4.61
C HIS A 908 20.82 7.25 3.47
N GLU A 909 19.53 6.89 3.58
CA GLU A 909 18.51 7.21 2.59
C GLU A 909 18.43 8.72 2.33
N VAL A 910 18.47 9.54 3.38
CA VAL A 910 18.46 11.01 3.25
C VAL A 910 19.75 11.51 2.58
N LEU A 911 20.92 11.02 2.99
CA LEU A 911 22.22 11.40 2.37
C LEU A 911 22.24 11.13 0.86
N VAL A 912 21.82 9.94 0.48
CA VAL A 912 21.76 9.50 -0.91
C VAL A 912 20.79 10.36 -1.72
N ARG A 913 19.60 10.66 -1.17
CA ARG A 913 18.60 11.48 -1.87
C ARG A 913 18.96 12.96 -1.95
N SER A 914 19.78 13.45 -1.03
CA SER A 914 20.37 14.80 -1.10
C SER A 914 21.52 14.91 -2.11
N GLY A 915 21.90 13.82 -2.79
CA GLY A 915 22.97 13.81 -3.79
C GLY A 915 24.39 13.79 -3.22
N LEU A 916 24.55 13.44 -1.93
CA LEU A 916 25.85 13.34 -1.25
C LEU A 916 26.40 11.89 -1.34
N GLU A 917 26.92 11.52 -2.51
CA GLU A 917 27.53 10.23 -2.79
C GLU A 917 28.71 9.90 -1.87
N ALA A 918 29.66 10.83 -1.67
CA ALA A 918 30.85 10.60 -0.85
C ALA A 918 30.48 10.31 0.61
N ALA A 919 29.56 11.10 1.17
CA ALA A 919 29.08 10.93 2.55
C ALA A 919 28.30 9.61 2.72
N SER A 920 27.45 9.25 1.76
CA SER A 920 26.69 7.99 1.82
C SER A 920 27.59 6.75 1.76
N VAL A 921 28.64 6.76 0.94
CA VAL A 921 29.62 5.67 0.84
C VAL A 921 30.39 5.50 2.15
N LEU A 922 30.86 6.60 2.75
CA LEU A 922 31.55 6.57 4.04
C LEU A 922 30.64 6.04 5.16
N TRP A 923 29.38 6.49 5.19
CA TRP A 923 28.38 6.03 6.15
C TRP A 923 28.10 4.51 6.01
N ARG A 924 27.91 4.03 4.78
CA ARG A 924 27.72 2.59 4.48
C ARG A 924 28.91 1.75 4.91
N ARG A 925 30.13 2.22 4.66
CA ARG A 925 31.35 1.51 5.04
C ARG A 925 31.48 1.40 6.56
N SER A 926 31.21 2.49 7.29
CA SER A 926 31.20 2.50 8.76
C SER A 926 30.22 1.49 9.35
N LEU A 927 29.03 1.34 8.74
CA LEU A 927 28.07 0.32 9.15
C LEU A 927 28.59 -1.09 8.86
N SER A 928 28.97 -1.40 7.62
CA SER A 928 29.42 -2.75 7.22
C SER A 928 30.53 -3.28 8.12
N GLU A 929 31.53 -2.45 8.43
CA GLU A 929 32.65 -2.82 9.31
C GLU A 929 32.19 -3.20 10.74
N ARG A 930 31.06 -2.65 11.24
CA ARG A 930 30.52 -2.92 12.58
C ARG A 930 29.59 -4.13 12.63
N ILE A 931 28.86 -4.45 11.56
CA ILE A 931 27.81 -5.49 11.56
C ILE A 931 28.19 -6.80 10.87
N ASP A 932 29.28 -6.83 10.09
CA ASP A 932 29.70 -8.02 9.32
C ASP A 932 29.86 -9.27 10.19
N SER A 933 30.42 -9.13 11.41
CA SER A 933 30.59 -10.26 12.33
C SER A 933 29.25 -10.82 12.83
N GLU A 934 28.26 -9.96 13.03
CA GLU A 934 26.93 -10.37 13.50
C GLU A 934 26.16 -11.06 12.37
N ALA A 935 26.23 -10.53 11.15
CA ALA A 935 25.60 -11.14 9.97
C ALA A 935 26.11 -12.58 9.71
N GLU A 936 27.41 -12.83 9.87
CA GLU A 936 28.00 -14.16 9.64
C GLU A 936 27.46 -15.23 10.60
N ILE A 937 27.04 -14.85 11.81
CA ILE A 937 26.42 -15.77 12.77
C ILE A 937 25.10 -16.32 12.21
N TYR A 938 24.26 -15.46 11.61
CA TYR A 938 22.98 -15.86 11.02
C TYR A 938 23.17 -16.69 9.76
N VAL A 939 24.13 -16.32 8.90
CA VAL A 939 24.48 -17.09 7.69
C VAL A 939 24.96 -18.49 8.05
N THR A 940 25.78 -18.63 9.09
CA THR A 940 26.27 -19.94 9.55
C THR A 940 25.13 -20.80 10.10
N LYS A 941 24.24 -20.22 10.91
CA LYS A 941 23.06 -20.93 11.44
C LYS A 941 22.10 -21.35 10.34
N LEU A 942 21.84 -20.47 9.36
CA LEU A 942 21.03 -20.77 8.20
C LEU A 942 21.59 -21.98 7.44
N ARG A 943 22.89 -21.99 7.11
CA ARG A 943 23.54 -23.11 6.42
C ARG A 943 23.46 -24.42 7.21
N GLN A 944 23.57 -24.34 8.54
CA GLN A 944 23.39 -25.50 9.40
C GLN A 944 21.94 -26.02 9.35
N MET A 945 20.94 -25.15 9.48
CA MET A 945 19.53 -25.54 9.42
C MET A 945 19.12 -26.09 8.05
N GLN A 946 19.62 -25.50 6.96
CA GLN A 946 19.42 -26.00 5.60
C GLN A 946 19.94 -27.44 5.43
N LYS A 947 21.06 -27.75 6.08
CA LYS A 947 21.62 -29.09 6.10
C LYS A 947 20.83 -30.05 6.99
N ASP A 948 20.46 -29.62 8.20
CA ASP A 948 19.80 -30.45 9.20
C ASP A 948 18.37 -30.83 8.78
N TYR A 949 17.63 -29.89 8.19
CA TYR A 949 16.26 -30.13 7.71
C TYR A 949 16.17 -30.50 6.23
N ALA A 950 17.29 -30.48 5.49
CA ALA A 950 17.33 -30.73 4.05
C ALA A 950 16.33 -29.85 3.26
N MET A 951 16.25 -28.57 3.63
CA MET A 951 15.40 -27.55 3.00
C MET A 951 16.24 -26.34 2.62
N ARG A 952 15.88 -25.67 1.51
CA ARG A 952 16.60 -24.46 1.05
C ARG A 952 16.00 -23.18 1.62
N MET A 953 14.67 -23.07 1.63
CA MET A 953 13.94 -21.85 2.01
C MET A 953 14.53 -20.57 1.37
N PRO A 954 14.57 -20.44 0.03
CA PRO A 954 15.11 -19.27 -0.67
C PRO A 954 14.67 -17.93 -0.08
N THR A 955 13.38 -17.74 0.20
CA THR A 955 12.84 -16.47 0.75
C THR A 955 13.48 -16.07 2.09
N VAL A 956 13.71 -17.02 2.98
CA VAL A 956 14.40 -16.79 4.27
C VAL A 956 15.91 -16.65 4.05
N ALA A 957 16.47 -17.43 3.15
CA ALA A 957 17.90 -17.42 2.86
C ALA A 957 18.34 -16.07 2.27
N ASP A 958 17.62 -15.59 1.26
CA ASP A 958 17.92 -14.34 0.58
C ASP A 958 17.92 -13.18 1.58
N ARG A 959 16.88 -13.10 2.43
CA ARG A 959 16.76 -12.06 3.46
C ARG A 959 17.93 -12.02 4.44
N ILE A 960 18.48 -13.18 4.82
CA ILE A 960 19.66 -13.27 5.72
C ILE A 960 20.96 -12.98 4.95
N LEU A 961 21.02 -13.37 3.66
CA LEU A 961 22.18 -13.14 2.80
C LEU A 961 22.34 -11.67 2.40
N GLU A 962 21.32 -10.82 2.59
CA GLU A 962 21.41 -9.36 2.48
C GLU A 962 22.43 -8.73 3.44
N ARG A 963 22.78 -9.43 4.53
CA ARG A 963 23.73 -9.00 5.57
C ARG A 963 23.43 -7.61 6.13
N PHE A 964 22.15 -7.22 6.18
CA PHE A 964 21.65 -5.89 6.57
C PHE A 964 22.08 -4.71 5.68
N VAL A 965 22.97 -4.90 4.69
CA VAL A 965 23.52 -3.80 3.87
C VAL A 965 22.76 -3.63 2.54
N GLN A 966 22.12 -4.69 2.04
CA GLN A 966 21.38 -4.61 0.77
C GLN A 966 20.34 -3.48 0.70
N PRO A 967 19.56 -3.16 1.76
CA PRO A 967 18.61 -2.05 1.68
C PRO A 967 19.28 -0.69 1.38
N MET A 968 20.51 -0.45 1.83
CA MET A 968 21.28 0.75 1.45
C MET A 968 21.64 0.76 -0.04
N THR A 969 21.86 -0.43 -0.63
CA THR A 969 22.08 -0.54 -2.09
C THR A 969 20.80 -0.17 -2.84
N ILE A 970 19.65 -0.63 -2.35
CA ILE A 970 18.34 -0.30 -2.90
C ILE A 970 18.08 1.21 -2.80
N ASP A 971 18.35 1.85 -1.65
CA ASP A 971 18.21 3.31 -1.48
C ASP A 971 19.05 4.10 -2.50
N ARG A 972 20.29 3.66 -2.72
CA ARG A 972 21.17 4.23 -3.75
C ARG A 972 20.59 4.08 -5.15
N MET A 973 20.10 2.89 -5.50
CA MET A 973 19.46 2.67 -6.80
C MET A 973 18.22 3.56 -6.97
N ARG A 974 17.37 3.70 -5.93
CA ARG A 974 16.19 4.57 -5.96
C ARG A 974 16.54 6.03 -6.23
N ALA A 975 17.60 6.55 -5.62
CA ALA A 975 18.00 7.93 -5.86
C ALA A 975 18.57 8.18 -7.26
N LEU A 976 19.09 7.16 -7.94
CA LEU A 976 19.54 7.28 -9.33
C LEU A 976 18.37 7.36 -10.32
N VAL A 977 17.18 6.88 -9.95
CA VAL A 977 15.99 6.87 -10.83
C VAL A 977 15.59 8.27 -11.28
N GLY A 978 15.49 9.23 -10.34
CA GLY A 978 15.07 10.60 -10.64
C GLY A 978 15.97 11.31 -11.66
N PRO A 979 17.29 11.41 -11.42
CA PRO A 979 18.24 11.94 -12.39
C PRO A 979 18.22 11.20 -13.72
N ALA A 980 18.16 9.86 -13.72
CA ALA A 980 18.10 9.06 -14.94
C ALA A 980 16.86 9.38 -15.79
N MET A 981 15.69 9.56 -15.17
CA MET A 981 14.47 9.94 -15.89
C MET A 981 14.56 11.36 -16.47
N ARG A 982 15.14 12.30 -15.71
CA ARG A 982 15.34 13.68 -16.16
C ARG A 982 16.29 13.76 -17.37
N ASP A 983 17.42 13.06 -17.32
CA ASP A 983 18.39 13.01 -18.41
C ASP A 983 17.79 12.40 -19.67
N ALA A 984 17.01 11.32 -19.50
CA ALA A 984 16.28 10.71 -20.60
C ALA A 984 15.32 11.74 -21.23
N GLU A 985 14.52 12.46 -20.46
CA GLU A 985 13.60 13.47 -21.01
C GLU A 985 14.30 14.55 -21.82
N ASN A 986 15.47 15.00 -21.36
CA ASN A 986 16.30 15.98 -22.06
C ASN A 986 17.05 15.38 -23.27
N ASN A 987 16.85 14.09 -23.58
CA ASN A 987 17.59 13.31 -24.58
C ASN A 987 19.12 13.40 -24.39
N GLN A 988 19.57 13.37 -23.15
CA GLN A 988 20.98 13.40 -22.77
C GLN A 988 21.47 12.00 -22.35
N PRO A 989 22.76 11.66 -22.57
CA PRO A 989 23.34 10.44 -22.01
C PRO A 989 23.38 10.54 -20.49
N SER A 990 22.87 9.51 -19.80
CA SER A 990 22.78 9.51 -18.33
C SER A 990 23.80 8.56 -17.69
N ARG A 991 24.76 9.13 -16.98
CA ARG A 991 25.68 8.36 -16.12
C ARG A 991 24.94 7.70 -14.96
N SER A 992 23.88 8.33 -14.45
CA SER A 992 23.06 7.77 -13.36
C SER A 992 22.35 6.50 -13.80
N PHE A 993 21.89 6.43 -15.06
CA PHE A 993 21.29 5.21 -15.61
C PHE A 993 22.33 4.10 -15.81
N GLU A 994 23.53 4.41 -16.31
CA GLU A 994 24.60 3.41 -16.46
C GLU A 994 24.93 2.75 -15.10
N LEU A 995 25.06 3.54 -14.04
CA LEU A 995 25.27 3.02 -12.68
C LEU A 995 24.09 2.18 -12.18
N LEU A 996 22.85 2.60 -12.47
CA LEU A 996 21.65 1.84 -12.11
C LEU A 996 21.60 0.48 -12.85
N GLU A 997 21.97 0.46 -14.13
CA GLU A 997 22.04 -0.76 -14.93
C GLU A 997 23.10 -1.70 -14.37
N GLU A 998 24.32 -1.23 -14.08
CA GLU A 998 25.40 -2.04 -13.49
C GLU A 998 24.99 -2.67 -12.14
N GLU A 999 24.40 -1.90 -11.22
CA GLU A 999 23.96 -2.42 -9.92
C GLU A 999 22.82 -3.44 -10.06
N SER A 1000 21.89 -3.21 -11.01
CA SER A 1000 20.81 -4.16 -11.28
C SER A 1000 21.31 -5.47 -11.90
N GLU A 1001 22.35 -5.43 -12.74
CA GLU A 1001 22.98 -6.63 -13.30
C GLU A 1001 23.66 -7.47 -12.21
N ILE A 1002 24.18 -6.83 -11.15
CA ILE A 1002 24.77 -7.56 -10.02
C ILE A 1002 23.68 -8.30 -9.24
N LEU A 1003 22.54 -7.65 -8.99
CA LEU A 1003 21.42 -8.24 -8.24
C LEU A 1003 20.71 -9.35 -9.02
N THR A 1004 20.58 -9.22 -10.34
CA THR A 1004 19.93 -10.23 -11.20
C THR A 1004 20.74 -11.52 -11.38
N ARG A 1005 22.06 -11.50 -11.13
CA ARG A 1005 22.89 -12.73 -11.17
C ARG A 1005 22.46 -13.77 -10.14
N HIS A 1006 21.85 -13.33 -9.04
CA HIS A 1006 21.35 -14.22 -7.99
C HIS A 1006 19.85 -13.93 -7.80
N PRO A 1007 18.98 -14.62 -8.56
CA PRO A 1007 17.56 -14.36 -8.50
C PRO A 1007 17.02 -14.64 -7.09
N THR A 1008 16.21 -13.72 -6.58
CA THR A 1008 15.69 -13.76 -5.21
C THR A 1008 14.27 -14.34 -5.20
N GLY A 1009 13.98 -15.17 -4.21
CA GLY A 1009 12.69 -15.80 -3.99
C GLY A 1009 12.39 -16.96 -4.94
N VAL A 1010 11.11 -17.28 -5.09
CA VAL A 1010 10.62 -18.45 -5.86
C VAL A 1010 9.94 -18.10 -7.20
N GLY A 1011 9.93 -16.81 -7.55
CA GLY A 1011 9.30 -16.28 -8.75
C GLY A 1011 7.77 -16.34 -8.73
N LEU A 1012 7.17 -16.29 -7.54
CA LEU A 1012 5.73 -16.10 -7.36
C LEU A 1012 5.40 -14.61 -7.22
N ASP A 1013 6.20 -13.90 -6.42
CA ASP A 1013 6.12 -12.46 -6.22
C ASP A 1013 7.31 -11.74 -6.87
N VAL A 1014 7.14 -10.45 -7.15
CA VAL A 1014 8.23 -9.57 -7.57
C VAL A 1014 9.19 -9.37 -6.39
N PRO A 1015 10.52 -9.36 -6.61
CA PRO A 1015 11.47 -9.06 -5.55
C PRO A 1015 11.29 -7.66 -4.95
N ALA A 1016 11.41 -7.55 -3.64
CA ALA A 1016 11.26 -6.28 -2.91
C ALA A 1016 12.14 -5.13 -3.41
N TRP A 1017 13.34 -5.43 -3.94
CA TRP A 1017 14.21 -4.40 -4.52
C TRP A 1017 13.71 -3.87 -5.87
N LEU A 1018 13.04 -4.71 -6.67
CA LEU A 1018 12.39 -4.28 -7.91
C LEU A 1018 11.11 -3.52 -7.61
N ASP A 1019 10.30 -4.01 -6.66
CA ASP A 1019 9.10 -3.30 -6.21
C ASP A 1019 9.44 -1.90 -5.70
N ALA A 1020 10.51 -1.76 -4.91
CA ALA A 1020 10.94 -0.46 -4.40
C ALA A 1020 11.41 0.50 -5.51
N LEU A 1021 11.97 -0.02 -6.61
CA LEU A 1021 12.36 0.80 -7.77
C LEU A 1021 11.17 1.13 -8.66
N GLU A 1022 10.28 0.17 -8.90
CA GLU A 1022 9.04 0.40 -9.64
C GLU A 1022 8.16 1.42 -8.90
N GLU A 1023 8.05 1.30 -7.58
CA GLU A 1023 7.34 2.27 -6.74
C GLU A 1023 7.97 3.66 -6.89
N GLU A 1024 9.29 3.80 -6.90
CA GLU A 1024 9.94 5.11 -7.11
C GLU A 1024 9.67 5.66 -8.53
N VAL A 1025 9.79 4.83 -9.57
CA VAL A 1025 9.47 5.22 -10.97
C VAL A 1025 8.00 5.63 -11.08
N GLU A 1026 7.09 4.87 -10.48
CA GLU A 1026 5.67 5.13 -10.50
C GLU A 1026 5.33 6.37 -9.68
N GLN A 1027 5.95 6.58 -8.51
CA GLN A 1027 5.78 7.79 -7.72
C GLN A 1027 6.26 9.03 -8.47
N LEU A 1028 7.41 8.97 -9.16
CA LEU A 1028 7.91 10.08 -9.97
C LEU A 1028 7.03 10.32 -11.21
N ALA A 1029 6.60 9.26 -11.89
CA ALA A 1029 5.67 9.36 -13.02
C ALA A 1029 4.28 9.87 -12.60
N LYS A 1030 3.75 9.39 -11.46
CA LYS A 1030 2.50 9.85 -10.85
C LYS A 1030 2.63 11.28 -10.39
N ARG A 1031 3.70 11.73 -9.73
CA ARG A 1031 3.88 13.15 -9.37
C ARG A 1031 3.79 14.08 -10.58
N ARG A 1032 4.25 13.61 -11.74
CA ARG A 1032 4.10 14.36 -13.00
C ARG A 1032 2.65 14.39 -13.50
N ILE A 1033 1.91 13.29 -13.41
CA ILE A 1033 0.58 13.11 -14.03
C ILE A 1033 -0.59 13.38 -13.06
N SER A 1034 -0.43 13.06 -11.78
CA SER A 1034 -1.39 13.05 -10.70
C SER A 1034 -0.74 13.72 -9.50
N SER A 1035 -0.86 15.04 -9.44
CA SER A 1035 -0.53 15.80 -8.23
C SER A 1035 -1.71 15.67 -7.26
N GLU A 1036 -1.78 14.56 -6.53
CA GLU A 1036 -2.59 14.48 -5.30
C GLU A 1036 -1.92 15.33 -4.22
N ILE A 1037 -2.72 15.94 -3.36
CA ILE A 1037 -2.19 16.70 -2.23
C ILE A 1037 -1.60 15.73 -1.22
N ASP A 1038 -0.28 15.80 -1.02
CA ASP A 1038 0.40 15.07 0.04
C ASP A 1038 -0.02 15.67 1.40
N PRO A 1039 -0.72 14.91 2.25
CA PRO A 1039 -1.15 15.38 3.56
C PRO A 1039 0.02 15.80 4.47
N GLN A 1040 1.25 15.40 4.16
CA GLN A 1040 2.45 15.77 4.90
C GLN A 1040 3.06 17.11 4.46
N SER A 1041 2.64 17.65 3.30
CA SER A 1041 3.16 18.91 2.75
C SER A 1041 2.02 19.88 2.38
N LEU A 1042 1.11 20.11 3.31
CA LEU A 1042 -0.03 21.04 3.13
C LEU A 1042 0.39 22.51 3.23
N ILE A 1043 1.30 22.82 4.15
CA ILE A 1043 1.80 24.18 4.42
C ILE A 1043 3.31 24.24 4.16
N THR A 1044 3.75 25.36 3.59
CA THR A 1044 5.14 25.61 3.25
C THR A 1044 5.87 26.29 4.39
N ILE A 1045 6.76 25.55 5.02
CA ILE A 1045 7.64 26.07 6.07
C ILE A 1045 9.07 26.17 5.52
N PRO A 1046 9.63 27.39 5.37
CA PRO A 1046 10.97 27.58 4.85
C PRO A 1046 12.05 27.14 5.85
N VAL A 1047 13.21 26.75 5.34
CA VAL A 1047 14.36 26.34 6.16
C VAL A 1047 15.13 27.56 6.64
N THR A 1048 15.40 27.63 7.94
CA THR A 1048 16.33 28.58 8.55
C THR A 1048 17.68 27.86 8.72
N PRO A 1049 18.70 28.15 7.88
CA PRO A 1049 20.00 27.48 7.98
C PRO A 1049 20.71 27.85 9.28
N LEU A 1050 21.30 26.85 9.94
CA LEU A 1050 22.08 27.02 11.17
C LEU A 1050 23.57 26.89 10.88
N SER A 1051 24.42 27.63 11.58
CA SER A 1051 25.88 27.45 11.52
C SER A 1051 26.30 26.12 12.15
N VAL A 1052 27.46 25.57 11.74
CA VAL A 1052 28.02 24.33 12.31
C VAL A 1052 28.21 24.43 13.83
N SER A 1053 28.54 25.61 14.37
CA SER A 1053 28.61 25.83 15.82
C SER A 1053 27.24 25.73 16.50
N GLU A 1054 26.21 26.35 15.94
CA GLU A 1054 24.86 26.30 16.49
C GLU A 1054 24.27 24.89 16.43
N LEU A 1055 24.52 24.15 15.34
CA LEU A 1055 24.17 22.73 15.23
C LEU A 1055 24.82 21.91 16.35
N ASN A 1056 26.10 22.14 16.62
CA ASN A 1056 26.82 21.47 17.71
C ASN A 1056 26.24 21.79 19.08
N ASP A 1057 25.87 23.05 19.34
CA ASP A 1057 25.27 23.49 20.59
C ASP A 1057 23.88 22.88 20.79
N GLN A 1058 23.04 22.88 19.76
CA GLN A 1058 21.71 22.27 19.81
C GLN A 1058 21.76 20.76 20.00
N LEU A 1059 22.68 20.05 19.33
CA LEU A 1059 22.88 18.61 19.54
C LEU A 1059 23.40 18.31 20.95
N THR A 1060 24.23 19.20 21.52
CA THR A 1060 24.70 19.06 22.91
C THR A 1060 23.56 19.27 23.89
N LEU A 1061 22.70 20.26 23.64
CA LEU A 1061 21.48 20.51 24.41
C LEU A 1061 20.55 19.30 24.36
N ALA A 1062 20.25 18.79 23.17
CA ALA A 1062 19.41 17.60 22.96
C ALA A 1062 19.97 16.38 23.72
N ARG A 1063 21.28 16.13 23.64
CA ARG A 1063 21.93 15.05 24.38
C ARG A 1063 21.83 15.22 25.90
N SER A 1064 21.95 16.45 26.40
CA SER A 1064 21.83 16.75 27.83
C SER A 1064 20.40 16.55 28.36
N GLN A 1065 19.41 16.84 27.52
CA GLN A 1065 17.99 16.64 27.82
C GLN A 1065 17.63 15.15 27.76
N GLY A 1066 18.13 14.39 26.78
CA GLY A 1066 17.96 12.94 26.69
C GLY A 1066 18.59 12.18 27.86
N ARG A 1067 19.73 12.65 28.41
CA ARG A 1067 20.40 12.05 29.59
C ARG A 1067 19.69 12.30 30.93
N ARG A 1068 18.71 13.21 31.00
CA ARG A 1068 17.91 13.44 32.22
C ARG A 1068 16.73 12.46 32.36
N LEU A 1069 16.63 11.48 31.47
CA LEU A 1069 15.62 10.44 31.54
C LEU A 1069 16.15 9.21 32.33
N PRO A 1070 15.32 8.56 33.17
CA PRO A 1070 15.78 7.78 34.34
C PRO A 1070 16.50 6.45 34.05
N HIS A 1071 16.80 6.13 32.78
CA HIS A 1071 17.11 4.75 32.37
C HIS A 1071 18.47 4.57 31.67
N MET A 1072 19.35 5.57 31.70
CA MET A 1072 20.76 5.43 31.30
C MET A 1072 21.73 5.43 32.50
N GLN A 1073 21.30 4.91 33.65
CA GLN A 1073 22.18 4.51 34.76
C GLN A 1073 22.35 2.99 34.82
#